data_AF-A0A9D5SMV1-F1
#
_entry.id   AF-A0A9D5SMV1-F1
#
_cell.length_a   1.000
_cell.length_b   1.000
_cell.length_c   1.000
_cell.angle_alpha   90.00
_cell.angle_beta   90.00
_cell.angle_gamma   90.00
#
_symmetry.space_group_name_H-M   'P 1'
#
loop_
_entity.id
_entity.type
_entity.pdbx_description
1 polymer ?
#
loop_
_entity_poly.entity_id
_entity_poly.type
_entity_poly.pdbx_seq_one_letter_code
_entity_poly.pdbx_strand_id
1 'polypeptide(L)'
;MKKRLLALLALLASAAVLLIAGCQKKPVGKELKLISEDAPHFTIVRSELATDSEVEAAMRIRRVLSTCGVEADITTDWEKNPVNEYEIIVGMTTRSKDAGLDTHEFGLDGFTVRTIGTKLYILGGSDAATVRAAEAFLTEFFGCTDKDSLSTIPTEVIIPAGYDNTVMTEYAISALTIAGKELTGRTIVAGDAMKQTAELLQARLYEKAGVWLDIANEGTPGSRILLSEDGASDKFEVTVEDGDLVLRSAMDGGISRGLYIFLADVIDAASGSLDFDTAYTFVHPLTDAVAYEEFGAVGDGEANDFTAIVNAHAYANLHDLPVRARDGAEYYIGKRSGTAIIQTDVDWTGAHFVIDDTAITLNERRAQTFRVAREDTKGIDLKALGITTLTENQQKLPLTGTLPGDCYVMVNDETTKNFIRYGSNQNNGSTMTDCFILKADGTVDPTTPIIWNFDNISSITAFPLEKDSITIKAGTITTIANQHESKYNYYTTGIEIVRSNVTVDGLTHYVTGELDHGAPYDGIIQVNRCANVTIENCLLTPHKIYRTIGSAGVPVSMGSYDLRSNRAVNLTYRSCRQTIDIMNSAYWGIFVSDYGKNITLENCEFSRFDAHMGVTNATIRGCTLGHQGINAIGHGLLTIEDTTVYKTNFMSLRGDYGATWNGDVVVKNCTWIPNRGAGSKDDNHLIGANCYVNHDFGYECYMPQNITIDGLKLEEPETGATYNEVYLFSNFDKNWVTESYEKSMPYPYHVTKNVSIRNFTSNLGKKWKVSPNTFMFRNVEVTGIGD
;
A
#
# COMPACT_ATOMS: atom_id res chain seq x y z
N MET A 1 55.69 39.34 27.30
CA MET A 1 54.98 39.90 28.48
C MET A 1 54.42 41.26 28.12
N LYS A 2 53.17 41.57 28.51
CA LYS A 2 52.39 42.79 28.19
C LYS A 2 51.85 42.91 26.75
N LYS A 3 51.04 41.94 26.29
CA LYS A 3 49.99 42.16 25.26
C LYS A 3 48.96 41.02 25.09
N ARG A 4 48.84 40.13 26.10
CA ARG A 4 47.80 39.07 26.17
C ARG A 4 46.92 39.15 27.43
N LEU A 5 46.81 40.33 28.04
CA LEU A 5 46.04 40.55 29.29
C LEU A 5 44.92 41.60 29.16
N LEU A 6 44.57 42.02 27.94
CA LEU A 6 43.51 43.03 27.71
C LEU A 6 42.26 42.49 26.99
N ALA A 7 42.23 41.23 26.56
CA ALA A 7 41.05 40.61 25.96
C ALA A 7 40.16 39.85 26.97
N LEU A 8 40.57 39.76 28.24
CA LEU A 8 39.83 39.06 29.30
C LEU A 8 39.03 40.02 30.24
N LEU A 9 39.02 41.32 29.95
CA LEU A 9 38.45 42.36 30.83
C LEU A 9 37.23 43.08 30.25
N ALA A 10 36.76 42.69 29.06
CA ALA A 10 35.51 43.20 28.47
C ALA A 10 34.31 42.24 28.65
N LEU A 11 34.52 41.05 29.24
CA LEU A 11 33.47 40.06 29.54
C LEU A 11 32.94 40.13 30.99
N LEU A 12 33.34 41.14 31.77
CA LEU A 12 32.98 41.30 33.18
C LEU A 12 32.24 42.61 33.51
N ALA A 13 31.67 43.29 32.51
CA ALA A 13 31.05 44.62 32.68
C ALA A 13 29.59 44.72 32.19
N SER A 14 28.80 43.67 32.34
CA SER A 14 27.33 43.75 32.25
C SER A 14 26.61 43.09 33.43
N ALA A 15 27.33 42.73 34.50
CA ALA A 15 26.79 42.17 35.73
C ALA A 15 27.07 43.09 36.94
N ALA A 16 26.58 44.32 36.92
CA ALA A 16 26.34 45.13 38.12
C ALA A 16 25.59 46.41 37.77
N VAL A 17 24.29 46.48 38.11
CA VAL A 17 23.59 47.57 38.82
C VAL A 17 22.09 47.42 38.57
N LEU A 18 21.42 46.69 39.47
CA LEU A 18 20.10 47.03 40.01
C LEU A 18 19.86 46.17 41.26
N LEU A 19 20.65 46.46 42.29
CA LEU A 19 20.38 46.09 43.68
C LEU A 19 19.64 47.27 44.30
N ILE A 20 18.33 47.32 44.14
CA ILE A 20 17.45 47.98 45.12
C ILE A 20 16.83 46.84 45.91
N ALA A 21 17.21 46.77 47.18
CA ALA A 21 16.71 45.82 48.15
C ALA A 21 15.19 45.99 48.35
N GLY A 22 14.42 45.09 47.76
CA GLY A 22 13.17 44.61 48.35
C GLY A 22 13.48 43.31 49.07
N CYS A 23 13.44 43.31 50.40
CA CYS A 23 13.51 42.09 51.21
C CYS A 23 12.45 41.08 50.74
N GLN A 24 12.84 40.05 50.00
CA GLN A 24 12.14 38.78 49.99
C GLN A 24 13.03 37.73 50.63
N LYS A 25 12.58 37.24 51.79
CA LYS A 25 13.18 36.11 52.50
C LYS A 25 13.24 34.92 51.53
N LYS A 26 14.41 34.29 51.36
CA LYS A 26 14.48 32.92 50.80
C LYS A 26 13.53 32.04 51.63
N PRO A 27 12.64 31.24 51.02
CA PRO A 27 11.84 30.29 51.77
C PRO A 27 12.80 29.34 52.48
N VAL A 28 12.67 29.22 53.79
CA VAL A 28 13.32 28.16 54.56
C VAL A 28 12.56 26.88 54.22
N GLY A 29 12.95 26.20 53.14
CA GLY A 29 12.41 24.91 52.75
C GLY A 29 12.92 23.79 53.65
N LYS A 30 12.14 22.72 53.79
CA LYS A 30 12.52 21.50 54.51
C LYS A 30 13.14 20.52 53.52
N GLU A 31 14.25 19.89 53.86
CA GLU A 31 14.83 18.81 53.06
C GLU A 31 13.84 17.64 52.98
N LEU A 32 13.76 16.97 51.82
CA LEU A 32 12.91 15.79 51.67
C LEU A 32 13.73 14.54 51.94
N LYS A 33 13.47 13.89 53.07
CA LYS A 33 14.09 12.62 53.42
C LYS A 33 13.27 11.48 52.84
N LEU A 34 13.72 10.90 51.73
CA LEU A 34 13.06 9.75 51.11
C LEU A 34 13.46 8.45 51.79
N ILE A 35 14.71 8.35 52.25
CA ILE A 35 15.23 7.22 53.03
C ILE A 35 15.99 7.79 54.23
N SER A 36 15.43 7.64 55.43
CA SER A 36 16.05 7.92 56.73
C SER A 36 15.23 7.27 57.86
N GLU A 37 15.77 7.20 59.08
CA GLU A 37 15.02 6.69 60.25
C GLU A 37 13.74 7.50 60.57
N ASP A 38 13.69 8.76 60.12
CA ASP A 38 12.60 9.72 60.34
C ASP A 38 11.90 10.15 59.04
N ALA A 39 12.02 9.36 57.96
CA ALA A 39 11.40 9.68 56.67
C ALA A 39 9.86 9.66 56.76
N PRO A 40 9.17 10.70 56.27
CA PRO A 40 7.71 10.71 56.21
C PRO A 40 7.19 9.76 55.13
N HIS A 41 5.92 9.35 55.25
CA HIS A 41 5.24 8.57 54.22
C HIS A 41 4.97 9.43 52.99
N PHE A 42 5.47 9.03 51.81
CA PHE A 42 5.22 9.72 50.55
C PHE A 42 4.10 9.03 49.76
N THR A 43 3.25 9.84 49.15
CA THR A 43 2.29 9.38 48.15
C THR A 43 2.72 9.86 46.76
N ILE A 44 2.86 8.93 45.82
CA ILE A 44 3.09 9.24 44.42
C ILE A 44 1.76 9.63 43.78
N VAL A 45 1.72 10.81 43.17
CA VAL A 45 0.52 11.37 42.52
C VAL A 45 0.80 11.54 41.04
N ARG A 46 -0.07 10.96 40.21
CA ARG A 46 -0.09 11.15 38.74
C ARG A 46 -1.43 11.68 38.28
N SER A 47 -1.52 12.15 37.03
CA SER A 47 -2.81 12.54 36.44
C SER A 47 -3.78 11.36 36.40
N GLU A 48 -5.08 11.55 36.70
CA GLU A 48 -6.12 10.53 36.43
C GLU A 48 -6.08 10.07 34.96
N LEU A 49 -5.75 11.00 34.05
CA LEU A 49 -5.65 10.83 32.60
C LEU A 49 -4.22 10.55 32.10
N ALA A 50 -3.31 10.17 33.00
CA ALA A 50 -1.91 9.91 32.63
C ALA A 50 -1.80 8.85 31.52
N THR A 51 -0.85 9.04 30.62
CA THR A 51 -0.55 8.07 29.56
C THR A 51 0.15 6.82 30.12
N ASP A 52 0.19 5.72 29.35
CA ASP A 52 0.89 4.50 29.76
C ASP A 52 2.37 4.78 30.11
N SER A 53 3.00 5.71 29.40
CA SER A 53 4.38 6.15 29.66
C SER A 53 4.52 6.85 31.01
N GLU A 54 3.62 7.78 31.34
CA GLU A 54 3.63 8.49 32.62
C GLU A 54 3.28 7.57 33.80
N VAL A 55 2.32 6.64 33.59
CA VAL A 55 2.00 5.58 34.56
C VAL A 55 3.24 4.74 34.84
N GLU A 56 3.96 4.31 33.79
CA GLU A 56 5.17 3.52 33.96
C GLU A 56 6.30 4.31 34.65
N ALA A 57 6.45 5.61 34.37
CA ALA A 57 7.39 6.46 35.07
C ALA A 57 7.11 6.54 36.59
N ALA A 58 5.84 6.73 36.96
CA ALA A 58 5.42 6.75 38.36
C ALA A 58 5.60 5.39 39.05
N MET A 59 5.24 4.30 38.35
CA MET A 59 5.42 2.93 38.83
C MET A 59 6.88 2.58 39.02
N ARG A 60 7.76 3.04 38.12
CA ARG A 60 9.20 2.84 38.22
C ARG A 60 9.80 3.49 39.47
N ILE A 61 9.44 4.73 39.76
CA ILE A 61 9.84 5.41 41.00
C ILE A 61 9.41 4.60 42.22
N ARG A 62 8.15 4.13 42.23
CA ARG A 62 7.62 3.29 43.31
C ARG A 62 8.42 1.98 43.48
N ARG A 63 8.76 1.29 42.39
CA ARG A 63 9.55 0.04 42.42
C ARG A 63 10.93 0.26 43.02
N VAL A 64 11.61 1.34 42.65
CA VAL A 64 12.94 1.67 43.21
C VAL A 64 12.85 2.01 44.70
N LEU A 65 11.88 2.82 45.12
CA LEU A 65 11.62 3.11 46.53
C LEU A 65 11.37 1.83 47.34
N SER A 66 10.52 0.94 46.82
CA SER A 66 10.21 -0.35 47.47
C SER A 66 11.44 -1.25 47.59
N THR A 67 12.32 -1.26 46.57
CA THR A 67 13.60 -2.00 46.62
C THR A 67 14.52 -1.48 47.73
N CYS A 68 14.41 -0.19 48.06
CA CYS A 68 15.15 0.43 49.17
C CYS A 68 14.45 0.31 50.53
N GLY A 69 13.33 -0.43 50.62
CA GLY A 69 12.57 -0.62 51.85
C GLY A 69 11.61 0.52 52.19
N VAL A 70 11.31 1.41 51.24
CA VAL A 70 10.33 2.51 51.41
C VAL A 70 9.01 2.13 50.75
N GLU A 71 7.94 2.07 51.52
CA GLU A 71 6.59 1.93 50.98
C GLU A 71 6.04 3.30 50.59
N ALA A 72 5.67 3.45 49.32
CA ALA A 72 4.97 4.61 48.80
C ALA A 72 3.66 4.18 48.14
N ASP A 73 2.57 4.85 48.49
CA ASP A 73 1.29 4.68 47.82
C ASP A 73 1.31 5.36 46.45
N ILE A 74 0.46 4.91 45.53
CA ILE A 74 0.22 5.60 44.27
C ILE A 74 -1.26 5.96 44.17
N THR A 75 -1.55 7.21 43.85
CA THR A 75 -2.90 7.72 43.65
C THR A 75 -2.94 8.64 42.44
N THR A 76 -4.14 9.10 42.10
CA THR A 76 -4.36 10.08 41.04
C THR A 76 -4.68 11.44 41.62
N ASP A 77 -4.51 12.47 40.81
CA ASP A 77 -4.87 13.83 41.12
C ASP A 77 -6.38 14.12 41.04
N TRP A 78 -7.21 13.07 40.93
CA TRP A 78 -8.66 13.20 40.98
C TRP A 78 -9.08 13.98 42.22
N GLU A 79 -9.99 14.94 42.04
CA GLU A 79 -10.42 15.90 43.07
C GLU A 79 -10.91 15.27 44.38
N LYS A 80 -11.38 14.01 44.32
CA LYS A 80 -11.86 13.28 45.50
C LYS A 80 -10.75 12.63 46.32
N ASN A 81 -9.55 12.49 45.75
CA ASN A 81 -8.41 11.94 46.47
C ASN A 81 -7.81 13.01 47.38
N PRO A 82 -7.42 12.65 48.62
CA PRO A 82 -6.85 13.61 49.56
C PRO A 82 -5.52 14.16 49.02
N VAL A 83 -5.26 15.44 49.30
CA VAL A 83 -3.94 16.06 49.07
C VAL A 83 -3.09 15.80 50.32
N ASN A 84 -2.01 15.04 50.16
CA ASN A 84 -1.12 14.70 51.26
C ASN A 84 -0.03 15.77 51.46
N GLU A 85 0.51 15.84 52.67
CA GLU A 85 1.61 16.77 53.00
C GLU A 85 2.88 16.42 52.21
N TYR A 86 3.21 15.14 52.09
CA TYR A 86 4.40 14.63 51.40
C TYR A 86 4.00 13.86 50.13
N GLU A 87 4.24 14.47 48.97
CA GLU A 87 3.86 13.90 47.67
C GLU A 87 5.02 13.91 46.69
N ILE A 88 5.08 12.88 45.83
CA ILE A 88 5.93 12.83 44.63
C ILE A 88 5.00 12.95 43.42
N ILE A 89 5.01 14.09 42.76
CA ILE A 89 4.14 14.39 41.63
C ILE A 89 4.87 14.00 40.35
N VAL A 90 4.26 13.14 39.54
CA VAL A 90 4.84 12.63 38.29
C VAL A 90 3.92 13.00 37.12
N GLY A 91 4.46 13.74 36.16
CA GLY A 91 3.70 14.27 35.02
C GLY A 91 2.81 15.46 35.37
N MET A 92 2.16 16.05 34.36
CA MET A 92 1.31 17.22 34.55
C MET A 92 0.04 16.84 35.34
N THR A 93 -0.17 17.49 36.48
CA THR A 93 -1.33 17.27 37.36
C THR A 93 -1.97 18.60 37.77
N THR A 94 -3.15 18.53 38.37
CA THR A 94 -3.72 19.66 39.11
C THR A 94 -2.77 20.18 40.20
N ARG A 95 -1.97 19.32 40.83
CA ARG A 95 -1.01 19.69 41.89
C ARG A 95 0.16 20.50 41.34
N SER A 96 0.67 20.16 40.15
CA SER A 96 1.73 20.95 39.51
C SER A 96 1.22 22.31 39.05
N LYS A 97 -0.02 22.38 38.54
CA LYS A 97 -0.67 23.65 38.18
C LYS A 97 -0.86 24.57 39.39
N ASP A 98 -1.35 24.03 40.51
CA ASP A 98 -1.51 24.80 41.76
C ASP A 98 -0.17 25.31 42.32
N ALA A 99 0.92 24.61 42.03
CA ALA A 99 2.28 25.02 42.37
C ALA A 99 2.89 26.05 41.40
N GLY A 100 2.14 26.46 40.36
CA GLY A 100 2.61 27.39 39.33
C GLY A 100 3.65 26.78 38.38
N LEU A 101 3.65 25.45 38.21
CA LEU A 101 4.52 24.76 37.27
C LEU A 101 3.73 24.39 36.02
N ASP A 102 4.04 25.04 34.91
CA ASP A 102 3.53 24.68 33.59
C ASP A 102 4.57 23.85 32.83
N THR A 103 4.20 22.63 32.42
CA THR A 103 5.12 21.74 31.73
C THR A 103 5.49 22.22 30.34
N HIS A 104 4.65 23.07 29.72
CA HIS A 104 4.96 23.66 28.42
C HIS A 104 6.18 24.59 28.49
N GLU A 105 6.48 25.19 29.65
CA GLU A 105 7.64 26.08 29.79
C GLU A 105 8.97 25.34 29.62
N PHE A 106 9.04 24.05 29.98
CA PHE A 106 10.28 23.25 29.83
C PHE A 106 10.53 22.85 28.37
N GLY A 107 9.45 22.79 27.59
CA GLY A 107 9.48 22.36 26.22
C GLY A 107 9.44 20.87 26.00
N LEU A 108 9.25 20.46 24.73
CA LEU A 108 8.94 19.08 24.35
C LEU A 108 9.96 18.07 24.91
N ASP A 109 11.24 18.44 24.94
CA ASP A 109 12.31 17.58 25.46
C ASP A 109 12.80 17.94 26.86
N GLY A 110 12.34 19.07 27.40
CA GLY A 110 12.74 19.57 28.69
C GLY A 110 11.92 18.98 29.82
N PHE A 111 12.52 19.02 31.00
CA PHE A 111 11.92 18.49 32.21
C PHE A 111 12.40 19.25 33.45
N THR A 112 11.71 19.03 34.57
CA THR A 112 12.15 19.46 35.89
C THR A 112 12.03 18.33 36.91
N VAL A 113 13.05 18.23 37.77
CA VAL A 113 13.01 17.52 39.03
C VAL A 113 13.26 18.55 40.12
N ARG A 114 12.22 18.95 40.86
CA ARG A 114 12.36 20.03 41.85
C ARG A 114 11.50 19.86 43.09
N THR A 115 11.93 20.51 44.16
CA THR A 115 11.22 20.51 45.45
C THR A 115 10.53 21.84 45.69
N ILE A 116 9.24 21.78 46.06
CA ILE A 116 8.48 22.96 46.51
C ILE A 116 7.78 22.59 47.81
N GLY A 117 8.21 23.22 48.91
CA GLY A 117 7.73 22.88 50.25
C GLY A 117 8.09 21.44 50.63
N THR A 118 7.08 20.61 50.90
CA THR A 118 7.21 19.20 51.29
C THR A 118 6.99 18.23 50.12
N LYS A 119 6.95 18.73 48.88
CA LYS A 119 6.60 17.96 47.69
C LYS A 119 7.72 17.95 46.66
N LEU A 120 7.88 16.81 45.98
CA LEU A 120 8.81 16.60 44.87
C LEU A 120 8.01 16.58 43.57
N TYR A 121 8.44 17.34 42.57
CA TYR A 121 7.83 17.41 41.24
C TYR A 121 8.81 16.84 40.22
N ILE A 122 8.35 15.85 39.46
CA ILE A 122 9.06 15.18 38.37
C ILE A 122 8.19 15.33 37.13
N LEU A 123 8.43 16.38 36.36
CA LEU A 123 7.54 16.82 35.28
C LEU A 123 8.34 16.96 33.99
N GLY A 124 7.80 16.52 32.86
CA GLY A 124 8.34 16.78 31.53
C GLY A 124 7.37 17.55 30.65
N GLY A 125 7.87 18.29 29.66
CA GLY A 125 7.04 18.96 28.66
C GLY A 125 6.44 18.03 27.58
N SER A 126 6.70 16.73 27.70
CA SER A 126 6.05 15.62 26.97
C SER A 126 6.09 14.34 27.82
N ASP A 127 5.33 13.31 27.43
CA ASP A 127 5.40 11.98 28.07
C ASP A 127 6.83 11.42 28.11
N ALA A 128 7.56 11.54 26.99
CA ALA A 128 8.93 11.06 26.87
C ALA A 128 9.88 11.85 27.78
N ALA A 129 9.68 13.17 27.90
CA ALA A 129 10.45 14.00 28.81
C ALA A 129 10.13 13.68 30.29
N THR A 130 8.88 13.35 30.63
CA THR A 130 8.49 12.92 31.99
C THR A 130 9.20 11.62 32.36
N VAL A 131 9.31 10.67 31.42
CA VAL A 131 10.10 9.44 31.61
C VAL A 131 11.57 9.76 31.87
N ARG A 132 12.18 10.67 31.08
CA ARG A 132 13.56 11.10 31.29
C ARG A 132 13.76 11.85 32.61
N ALA A 133 12.78 12.62 33.07
CA ALA A 133 12.80 13.29 34.36
C ALA A 133 12.87 12.27 35.52
N ALA A 134 12.05 11.21 35.44
CA ALA A 134 12.09 10.11 36.39
C ALA A 134 13.43 9.37 36.35
N GLU A 135 14.00 9.17 35.16
CA GLU A 135 15.33 8.58 35.01
C GLU A 135 16.44 9.43 35.64
N ALA A 136 16.46 10.73 35.35
CA ALA A 136 17.43 11.66 35.91
C ALA A 136 17.36 11.66 37.44
N PHE A 137 16.14 11.72 38.00
CA PHE A 137 15.92 11.63 39.44
C PHE A 137 16.47 10.32 40.03
N LEU A 138 16.13 9.18 39.44
CA LEU A 138 16.55 7.86 39.94
C LEU A 138 18.06 7.64 39.80
N THR A 139 18.67 8.10 38.72
CA THR A 139 20.12 8.03 38.54
C THR A 139 20.84 8.90 39.57
N GLU A 140 20.37 10.12 39.79
CA GLU A 140 21.04 11.07 40.69
C GLU A 140 20.94 10.67 42.16
N PHE A 141 19.76 10.28 42.63
CA PHE A 141 19.53 10.03 44.06
C PHE A 141 19.64 8.55 44.47
N PHE A 142 19.51 7.62 43.52
CA PHE A 142 19.54 6.18 43.80
C PHE A 142 20.66 5.44 43.06
N GLY A 143 21.39 6.09 42.14
CA GLY A 143 22.49 5.46 41.41
C GLY A 143 22.04 4.36 40.43
N CYS A 144 20.81 4.49 39.90
CA CYS A 144 20.28 3.58 38.88
C CYS A 144 21.04 3.71 37.55
N THR A 145 21.49 2.58 37.00
CA THR A 145 22.29 2.54 35.75
C THR A 145 21.57 1.90 34.56
N ASP A 146 20.55 1.06 34.79
CA ASP A 146 19.67 0.41 33.78
C ASP A 146 18.24 0.24 34.34
N LYS A 147 17.30 -0.40 33.60
CA LYS A 147 15.87 -0.66 33.91
C LYS A 147 15.59 -1.27 35.30
N ASP A 148 15.75 -0.48 36.34
CA ASP A 148 15.49 -0.74 37.78
C ASP A 148 16.68 -1.34 38.56
N SER A 149 17.89 -1.35 37.97
CA SER A 149 19.08 -1.89 38.64
C SER A 149 19.79 -0.84 39.48
N LEU A 150 19.80 -1.04 40.81
CA LEU A 150 20.59 -0.28 41.76
C LEU A 150 22.02 -0.84 41.81
N SER A 151 23.02 0.04 41.71
CA SER A 151 24.44 -0.33 41.89
C SER A 151 24.75 -0.73 43.34
N THR A 152 24.12 -0.07 44.30
CA THR A 152 24.08 -0.41 45.73
C THR A 152 22.79 0.14 46.34
N ILE A 153 22.19 -0.52 47.33
CA ILE A 153 21.02 0.01 48.04
C ILE A 153 21.47 1.17 48.95
N PRO A 154 20.98 2.41 48.75
CA PRO A 154 21.36 3.54 49.58
C PRO A 154 20.76 3.42 50.98
N THR A 155 21.54 3.74 52.01
CA THR A 155 21.08 3.75 53.41
C THR A 155 20.44 5.08 53.82
N GLU A 156 20.66 6.14 53.04
CA GLU A 156 20.09 7.47 53.25
C GLU A 156 19.91 8.17 51.89
N VAL A 157 18.73 8.77 51.66
CA VAL A 157 18.44 9.59 50.47
C VAL A 157 17.71 10.85 50.92
N ILE A 158 18.40 11.97 50.81
CA ILE A 158 17.90 13.30 51.19
C ILE A 158 17.98 14.20 49.96
N ILE A 159 16.83 14.74 49.55
CA ILE A 159 16.76 15.76 48.51
C ILE A 159 16.88 17.14 49.17
N PRO A 160 17.85 17.97 48.76
CA PRO A 160 18.03 19.29 49.33
C PRO A 160 16.78 20.16 49.23
N ALA A 161 16.54 21.01 50.23
CA ALA A 161 15.48 22.00 50.19
C ALA A 161 15.70 22.99 49.02
N GLY A 162 14.69 23.14 48.16
CA GLY A 162 14.81 23.98 46.96
C GLY A 162 15.69 23.38 45.87
N TYR A 163 15.94 22.06 45.92
CA TYR A 163 16.55 21.32 44.81
C TYR A 163 15.76 21.57 43.53
N ASP A 164 16.48 21.80 42.45
CA ASP A 164 15.94 22.12 41.13
C ASP A 164 16.91 21.69 40.05
N ASN A 165 16.59 20.59 39.38
CA ASN A 165 17.24 20.12 38.17
C ASN A 165 16.25 20.29 37.02
N THR A 166 16.30 21.47 36.40
CA THR A 166 15.49 21.80 35.23
C THR A 166 16.37 21.82 33.99
N VAL A 167 15.96 21.03 33.01
CA VAL A 167 16.54 20.98 31.67
C VAL A 167 15.52 21.59 30.72
N MET A 168 15.91 22.65 30.02
CA MET A 168 15.06 23.31 29.03
C MET A 168 15.32 22.70 27.65
N THR A 169 14.29 22.63 26.81
CA THR A 169 14.46 22.32 25.40
C THR A 169 15.19 23.46 24.70
N GLU A 170 16.19 23.13 23.88
CA GLU A 170 16.74 24.10 22.92
C GLU A 170 15.93 24.04 21.64
N TYR A 171 15.41 25.19 21.21
CA TYR A 171 14.57 25.30 20.03
C TYR A 171 15.33 25.82 18.83
N ALA A 172 14.97 25.33 17.64
CA ALA A 172 15.49 25.85 16.38
C ALA A 172 15.15 27.35 16.25
N ILE A 173 13.90 27.71 16.58
CA ILE A 173 13.44 29.09 16.65
C ILE A 173 13.59 29.57 18.10
N SER A 174 14.52 30.48 18.36
CA SER A 174 14.83 31.02 19.68
C SER A 174 13.98 32.25 20.07
N ALA A 175 13.33 32.89 19.10
CA ALA A 175 12.37 33.96 19.33
C ALA A 175 11.34 34.00 18.20
N LEU A 176 10.05 33.97 18.55
CA LEU A 176 8.94 34.04 17.60
C LEU A 176 8.12 35.29 17.90
N THR A 177 7.97 36.18 16.91
CA THR A 177 7.27 37.46 17.10
C THR A 177 6.31 37.77 15.95
N ILE A 178 5.26 38.54 16.25
CA ILE A 178 4.37 39.15 15.25
C ILE A 178 4.44 40.67 15.45
N ALA A 179 4.84 41.38 14.41
CA ALA A 179 5.12 42.81 14.43
C ALA A 179 6.03 43.20 15.61
N GLY A 180 7.10 42.42 15.83
CA GLY A 180 8.09 42.65 16.89
C GLY A 180 7.59 42.41 18.33
N LYS A 181 6.44 41.77 18.51
CA LYS A 181 5.90 41.41 19.82
C LYS A 181 5.87 39.88 20.01
N GLU A 182 6.33 39.42 21.16
CA GLU A 182 6.32 38.01 21.56
C GLU A 182 4.90 37.40 21.54
N LEU A 183 4.86 36.08 21.31
CA LEU A 183 3.61 35.32 21.23
C LEU A 183 3.18 34.70 22.57
N THR A 184 3.99 34.79 23.63
CA THR A 184 3.62 34.25 24.96
C THR A 184 2.29 34.82 25.45
N GLY A 185 1.35 33.94 25.82
CA GLY A 185 0.02 34.33 26.30
C GLY A 185 -0.97 34.80 25.22
N ARG A 186 -0.63 34.62 23.94
CA ARG A 186 -1.55 34.83 22.81
C ARG A 186 -2.39 33.58 22.52
N THR A 187 -3.36 33.74 21.62
CA THR A 187 -4.36 32.73 21.29
C THR A 187 -4.39 32.48 19.79
N ILE A 188 -4.57 31.22 19.39
CA ILE A 188 -5.00 30.84 18.04
C ILE A 188 -6.53 30.91 18.00
N VAL A 189 -7.05 31.83 17.21
CA VAL A 189 -8.49 32.03 17.03
C VAL A 189 -8.96 31.21 15.84
N ALA A 190 -9.81 30.22 16.11
CA ALA A 190 -10.35 29.32 15.10
C ALA A 190 -11.77 28.89 15.51
N GLY A 191 -12.68 28.80 14.54
CA GLY A 191 -14.00 28.24 14.78
C GLY A 191 -13.96 26.70 14.91
N ASP A 192 -15.07 26.11 15.37
CA ASP A 192 -15.15 24.65 15.62
C ASP A 192 -14.75 23.80 14.39
N ALA A 193 -15.09 24.25 13.18
CA ALA A 193 -14.74 23.57 11.92
C ALA A 193 -13.23 23.49 11.65
N MET A 194 -12.44 24.38 12.25
CA MET A 194 -10.99 24.52 12.03
C MET A 194 -10.17 24.09 13.24
N LYS A 195 -10.80 23.46 14.23
CA LYS A 195 -10.13 23.09 15.47
C LYS A 195 -8.91 22.19 15.23
N GLN A 196 -9.03 21.19 14.35
CA GLN A 196 -7.92 20.30 14.01
C GLN A 196 -6.76 21.04 13.32
N THR A 197 -7.10 21.97 12.42
CA THR A 197 -6.13 22.83 11.74
C THR A 197 -5.39 23.75 12.73
N ALA A 198 -6.10 24.28 13.72
CA ALA A 198 -5.51 25.06 14.81
C ALA A 198 -4.63 24.22 15.74
N GLU A 199 -5.04 22.98 16.06
CA GLU A 199 -4.26 22.02 16.85
C GLU A 199 -2.95 21.64 16.14
N LEU A 200 -2.98 21.46 14.81
CA LEU A 200 -1.77 21.22 14.01
C LEU A 200 -0.80 22.40 14.09
N LEU A 201 -1.30 23.63 13.92
CA LEU A 201 -0.47 24.83 14.04
C LEU A 201 0.10 24.98 15.45
N GLN A 202 -0.74 24.84 16.49
CA GLN A 202 -0.33 24.91 17.89
C GLN A 202 0.81 23.91 18.19
N ALA A 203 0.60 22.64 17.84
CA ALA A 203 1.57 21.59 18.07
C ALA A 203 2.91 21.91 17.38
N ARG A 204 2.86 22.42 16.14
CA ARG A 204 4.07 22.71 15.39
C ARG A 204 4.83 23.94 15.91
N LEU A 205 4.12 24.98 16.34
CA LEU A 205 4.75 26.13 17.00
C LEU A 205 5.40 25.74 18.33
N TYR A 206 4.76 24.86 19.11
CA TYR A 206 5.35 24.35 20.34
C TYR A 206 6.58 23.49 20.07
N GLU A 207 6.54 22.62 19.05
CA GLU A 207 7.67 21.77 18.66
C GLU A 207 8.88 22.60 18.19
N LYS A 208 8.67 23.61 17.33
CA LYS A 208 9.77 24.35 16.68
C LYS A 208 10.25 25.57 17.45
N ALA A 209 9.39 26.19 18.25
CA ALA A 209 9.67 27.45 18.94
C ALA A 209 9.40 27.43 20.46
N GLY A 210 8.81 26.36 21.00
CA GLY A 210 8.42 26.29 22.40
C GLY A 210 7.26 27.18 22.79
N VAL A 211 6.54 27.70 21.80
CA VAL A 211 5.42 28.61 22.02
C VAL A 211 4.12 27.81 22.04
N TRP A 212 3.56 27.62 23.23
CA TRP A 212 2.21 27.09 23.40
C TRP A 212 1.18 28.22 23.38
N LEU A 213 0.20 28.13 22.48
CA LEU A 213 -0.87 29.11 22.32
C LEU A 213 -2.22 28.46 22.55
N ASP A 214 -3.05 28.99 23.43
CA ASP A 214 -4.39 28.46 23.63
C ASP A 214 -5.24 28.59 22.35
N ILE A 215 -6.14 27.64 22.11
CA ILE A 215 -7.10 27.70 20.99
C ILE A 215 -8.45 28.16 21.54
N ALA A 216 -9.02 29.20 20.95
CA ALA A 216 -10.33 29.71 21.34
C ALA A 216 -11.14 30.25 20.15
N ASN A 217 -12.45 30.40 20.33
CA ASN A 217 -13.35 30.95 19.32
C ASN A 217 -13.25 32.49 19.21
N GLU A 218 -12.70 33.14 20.24
CA GLU A 218 -12.47 34.59 20.28
C GLU A 218 -11.10 34.88 20.88
N GLY A 219 -10.53 36.04 20.57
CA GLY A 219 -9.24 36.47 21.09
C GLY A 219 -9.07 37.99 20.98
N THR A 220 -8.12 38.54 21.74
CA THR A 220 -7.86 39.98 21.77
C THR A 220 -7.23 40.44 20.45
N PRO A 221 -7.86 41.36 19.69
CA PRO A 221 -7.28 41.87 18.44
C PRO A 221 -5.91 42.54 18.64
N GLY A 222 -5.04 42.41 17.65
CA GLY A 222 -3.65 42.90 17.67
C GLY A 222 -2.71 42.07 18.56
N SER A 223 -3.15 40.86 18.91
CA SER A 223 -2.46 39.91 19.78
C SER A 223 -2.88 38.45 19.56
N ARG A 224 -3.20 38.02 18.33
CA ARG A 224 -3.63 36.64 18.02
C ARG A 224 -3.08 36.11 16.69
N ILE A 225 -3.18 34.80 16.51
CA ILE A 225 -3.15 34.14 15.20
C ILE A 225 -4.59 33.84 14.81
N LEU A 226 -5.06 34.27 13.64
CA LEU A 226 -6.46 34.13 13.21
C LEU A 226 -6.55 33.19 12.01
N LEU A 227 -7.36 32.13 12.12
CA LEU A 227 -7.77 31.32 10.96
C LEU A 227 -9.09 31.89 10.42
N SER A 228 -9.10 32.35 9.17
CA SER A 228 -10.22 33.11 8.59
C SER A 228 -10.67 32.59 7.21
N GLU A 229 -11.97 32.48 7.00
CA GLU A 229 -12.55 32.10 5.70
C GLU A 229 -12.75 33.29 4.75
N ASP A 230 -12.40 34.51 5.17
CA ASP A 230 -12.62 35.76 4.41
C ASP A 230 -11.58 36.02 3.29
N GLY A 231 -10.90 34.97 2.81
CA GLY A 231 -9.83 35.04 1.82
C GLY A 231 -10.31 34.91 0.37
N ALA A 232 -9.36 34.61 -0.53
CA ALA A 232 -9.68 34.23 -1.90
C ALA A 232 -9.91 32.71 -2.02
N SER A 233 -10.64 32.29 -3.05
CA SER A 233 -10.97 30.87 -3.27
C SER A 233 -9.94 30.10 -4.10
N ASP A 234 -8.84 30.74 -4.48
CA ASP A 234 -7.78 30.20 -5.36
C ASP A 234 -6.39 30.28 -4.70
N LYS A 235 -6.31 30.63 -3.42
CA LYS A 235 -5.06 30.73 -2.67
C LYS A 235 -5.30 30.65 -1.16
N PHE A 236 -4.25 30.20 -0.49
CA PHE A 236 -4.04 30.35 0.94
C PHE A 236 -3.08 31.51 1.19
N GLU A 237 -3.42 32.38 2.13
CA GLU A 237 -2.64 33.58 2.42
C GLU A 237 -2.33 33.69 3.91
N VAL A 238 -1.11 34.10 4.24
CA VAL A 238 -0.74 34.51 5.59
C VAL A 238 -0.26 35.95 5.54
N THR A 239 -0.94 36.84 6.26
CA THR A 239 -0.62 38.27 6.34
C THR A 239 -0.58 38.75 7.78
N VAL A 240 0.08 39.88 8.01
CA VAL A 240 0.00 40.58 9.30
C VAL A 240 -0.95 41.77 9.17
N GLU A 241 -2.03 41.78 9.96
CA GLU A 241 -3.07 42.81 9.94
C GLU A 241 -3.37 43.28 11.35
N ASP A 242 -3.25 44.59 11.59
CA ASP A 242 -3.47 45.22 12.90
C ASP A 242 -2.70 44.56 14.07
N GLY A 243 -1.60 43.85 13.78
CA GLY A 243 -0.77 43.12 14.76
C GLY A 243 -1.18 41.65 14.99
N ASP A 244 -2.14 41.15 14.23
CA ASP A 244 -2.53 39.73 14.16
C ASP A 244 -1.85 39.04 12.97
N LEU A 245 -1.49 37.77 13.11
CA LEU A 245 -1.10 36.91 11.99
C LEU A 245 -2.35 36.22 11.46
N VAL A 246 -2.81 36.56 10.26
CA VAL A 246 -4.06 36.08 9.69
C VAL A 246 -3.76 35.06 8.59
N LEU A 247 -4.18 33.81 8.80
CA LEU A 247 -4.14 32.72 7.84
C LEU A 247 -5.53 32.59 7.22
N ARG A 248 -5.68 32.75 5.91
CA ARG A 248 -7.00 32.78 5.26
C ARG A 248 -7.10 32.08 3.92
N SER A 249 -8.30 31.60 3.62
CA SER A 249 -8.74 31.09 2.32
C SER A 249 -10.26 30.99 2.30
N ALA A 250 -10.91 31.38 1.20
CA ALA A 250 -12.34 31.16 0.98
C ALA A 250 -12.64 29.82 0.26
N MET A 251 -11.61 29.07 -0.13
CA MET A 251 -11.78 27.69 -0.60
C MET A 251 -12.14 26.80 0.58
N ASP A 252 -13.15 25.94 0.42
CA ASP A 252 -13.49 24.90 1.39
C ASP A 252 -12.26 24.02 1.68
N GLY A 253 -11.90 23.92 2.96
CA GLY A 253 -10.68 23.28 3.45
C GLY A 253 -9.34 23.88 2.96
N GLY A 254 -9.36 25.02 2.26
CA GLY A 254 -8.15 25.65 1.72
C GLY A 254 -7.16 26.13 2.78
N ILE A 255 -7.63 26.49 3.98
CA ILE A 255 -6.74 26.79 5.12
C ILE A 255 -5.98 25.54 5.54
N SER A 256 -6.65 24.39 5.62
CA SER A 256 -6.01 23.11 5.98
C SER A 256 -4.98 22.68 4.94
N ARG A 257 -5.32 22.81 3.65
CA ARG A 257 -4.40 22.50 2.53
C ARG A 257 -3.17 23.40 2.53
N GLY A 258 -3.35 24.71 2.74
CA GLY A 258 -2.25 25.67 2.74
C GLY A 258 -1.41 25.65 4.01
N LEU A 259 -1.96 25.23 5.16
CA LEU A 259 -1.26 25.23 6.44
C LEU A 259 -0.03 24.32 6.41
N TYR A 260 -0.11 23.12 5.85
CA TYR A 260 1.06 22.23 5.77
C TYR A 260 2.21 22.86 4.98
N ILE A 261 1.90 23.54 3.88
CA ILE A 261 2.90 24.24 3.08
C ILE A 261 3.52 25.39 3.89
N PHE A 262 2.70 26.18 4.57
CA PHE A 262 3.22 27.26 5.43
C PHE A 262 4.10 26.73 6.57
N LEU A 263 3.69 25.64 7.21
CA LEU A 263 4.50 25.01 8.25
C LEU A 263 5.84 24.54 7.69
N ALA A 264 5.86 23.89 6.54
CA ALA A 264 7.10 23.42 5.91
C ALA A 264 8.03 24.58 5.49
N ASP A 265 7.50 25.53 4.71
CA ASP A 265 8.29 26.58 4.06
C ASP A 265 8.75 27.68 5.03
N VAL A 266 8.01 27.87 6.13
CA VAL A 266 8.22 29.00 7.04
C VAL A 266 8.63 28.55 8.42
N ILE A 267 7.87 27.66 9.06
CA ILE A 267 8.10 27.29 10.46
C ILE A 267 9.23 26.26 10.56
N ASP A 268 9.16 25.18 9.80
CA ASP A 268 10.13 24.08 9.85
C ASP A 268 11.49 24.48 9.25
N ALA A 269 11.50 25.40 8.28
CA ALA A 269 12.71 25.93 7.66
C ALA A 269 13.41 27.03 8.50
N ALA A 270 12.74 27.58 9.52
CA ALA A 270 13.28 28.69 10.31
C ALA A 270 14.27 28.25 11.40
N SER A 271 15.22 29.13 11.69
CA SER A 271 16.10 29.02 12.86
C SER A 271 16.49 30.39 13.40
N GLY A 272 16.86 30.48 14.67
CA GLY A 272 17.14 31.75 15.34
C GLY A 272 15.85 32.55 15.59
N SER A 273 15.85 33.85 15.25
CA SER A 273 14.68 34.70 15.44
C SER A 273 13.80 34.72 14.19
N LEU A 274 12.51 34.46 14.36
CA LEU A 274 11.47 34.56 13.33
C LEU A 274 10.48 35.68 13.72
N ASP A 275 10.43 36.76 12.94
CA ASP A 275 9.47 37.85 13.09
C ASP A 275 8.58 37.93 11.86
N PHE A 276 7.26 37.84 12.07
CA PHE A 276 6.26 38.20 11.09
C PHE A 276 6.05 39.71 11.16
N ASP A 277 6.87 40.47 10.43
CA ASP A 277 6.76 41.94 10.44
C ASP A 277 5.45 42.44 9.81
N THR A 278 5.19 43.75 9.91
CA THR A 278 3.94 44.35 9.40
C THR A 278 3.77 44.29 7.88
N ALA A 279 4.83 43.98 7.13
CA ALA A 279 4.80 43.79 5.68
C ALA A 279 4.81 42.30 5.29
N TYR A 280 4.82 41.38 6.27
CA TYR A 280 4.90 39.96 6.02
C TYR A 280 3.70 39.47 5.21
N THR A 281 4.02 38.75 4.14
CA THR A 281 3.04 38.07 3.29
C THR A 281 3.59 36.73 2.86
N PHE A 282 2.75 35.71 2.95
CA PHE A 282 2.94 34.40 2.35
C PHE A 282 1.70 34.10 1.53
N VAL A 283 1.87 33.63 0.30
CA VAL A 283 0.76 33.28 -0.58
C VAL A 283 1.09 31.95 -1.25
N HIS A 284 0.21 30.98 -1.07
CA HIS A 284 0.25 29.70 -1.74
C HIS A 284 -0.98 29.54 -2.64
N PRO A 285 -0.81 29.45 -3.97
CA PRO A 285 -1.92 29.17 -4.87
C PRO A 285 -2.55 27.80 -4.57
N LEU A 286 -3.88 27.74 -4.49
CA LEU A 286 -4.62 26.49 -4.33
C LEU A 286 -5.24 26.11 -5.67
N THR A 287 -5.05 24.85 -6.07
CA THR A 287 -5.60 24.34 -7.32
C THR A 287 -6.87 23.51 -7.10
N ASP A 288 -7.55 23.22 -8.20
CA ASP A 288 -8.67 22.28 -8.29
C ASP A 288 -8.23 20.81 -8.13
N ALA A 289 -6.92 20.53 -8.06
CA ALA A 289 -6.36 19.24 -7.66
C ALA A 289 -5.66 19.34 -6.30
N VAL A 290 -5.68 18.24 -5.56
CA VAL A 290 -4.98 18.05 -4.28
C VAL A 290 -3.54 17.61 -4.55
N ALA A 291 -2.56 18.27 -3.92
CA ALA A 291 -1.16 17.87 -3.97
C ALA A 291 -0.75 17.12 -2.68
N TYR A 292 0.26 16.25 -2.76
CA TYR A 292 0.73 15.51 -1.58
C TYR A 292 1.41 16.41 -0.55
N GLU A 293 2.06 17.48 -1.00
CA GLU A 293 2.75 18.48 -0.19
C GLU A 293 1.77 19.22 0.73
N GLU A 294 0.52 19.40 0.29
CA GLU A 294 -0.57 19.99 1.11
C GLU A 294 -0.92 19.13 2.33
N PHE A 295 -0.34 17.93 2.44
CA PHE A 295 -0.50 17.00 3.56
C PHE A 295 0.86 16.59 4.16
N GLY A 296 1.93 17.32 3.83
CA GLY A 296 3.26 17.17 4.41
C GLY A 296 4.20 16.20 3.70
N ALA A 297 3.91 15.81 2.45
CA ALA A 297 4.90 15.08 1.65
C ALA A 297 6.08 15.99 1.31
N VAL A 298 7.29 15.46 1.44
CA VAL A 298 8.54 16.15 1.11
C VAL A 298 8.91 15.89 -0.35
N GLY A 299 8.81 14.64 -0.80
CA GLY A 299 9.08 14.24 -2.19
C GLY A 299 10.55 14.40 -2.58
N ASP A 300 11.47 14.08 -1.67
CA ASP A 300 12.93 14.18 -1.81
C ASP A 300 13.64 12.82 -2.01
N GLY A 301 12.89 11.72 -2.02
CA GLY A 301 13.40 10.35 -2.15
C GLY A 301 13.93 9.74 -0.86
N GLU A 302 13.91 10.47 0.26
CA GLU A 302 14.43 10.01 1.57
C GLU A 302 13.35 9.98 2.64
N ALA A 303 12.53 11.03 2.73
CA ALA A 303 11.44 11.12 3.68
C ALA A 303 10.35 10.09 3.35
N ASN A 304 9.80 9.43 4.37
CA ASN A 304 8.69 8.52 4.16
C ASN A 304 7.38 9.32 3.97
N ASP A 305 6.99 9.49 2.71
CA ASP A 305 5.86 10.32 2.30
C ASP A 305 4.50 9.63 2.41
N PHE A 306 4.48 8.35 2.79
CA PHE A 306 3.29 7.52 2.65
C PHE A 306 2.09 8.02 3.46
N THR A 307 2.30 8.52 4.68
CA THR A 307 1.22 9.09 5.50
C THR A 307 0.59 10.31 4.83
N ALA A 308 1.40 11.20 4.24
CA ALA A 308 0.92 12.37 3.53
C ALA A 308 0.12 11.97 2.28
N ILE A 309 0.61 10.98 1.52
CA ILE A 309 -0.09 10.41 0.36
C ILE A 309 -1.45 9.84 0.79
N VAL A 310 -1.53 9.06 1.87
CA VAL A 310 -2.79 8.50 2.38
C VAL A 310 -3.79 9.61 2.74
N ASN A 311 -3.33 10.65 3.44
CA ASN A 311 -4.18 11.76 3.88
C ASN A 311 -4.69 12.60 2.70
N ALA A 312 -3.83 12.87 1.71
CA ALA A 312 -4.18 13.60 0.50
C ALA A 312 -5.28 12.88 -0.28
N HIS A 313 -5.15 11.57 -0.46
CA HIS A 313 -6.19 10.75 -1.10
C HIS A 313 -7.49 10.70 -0.29
N ALA A 314 -7.41 10.60 1.04
CA ALA A 314 -8.60 10.62 1.89
C ALA A 314 -9.37 11.95 1.76
N TYR A 315 -8.66 13.08 1.74
CA TYR A 315 -9.24 14.40 1.51
C TYR A 315 -9.83 14.52 0.10
N ALA A 316 -9.06 14.15 -0.92
CA ALA A 316 -9.49 14.19 -2.32
C ALA A 316 -10.80 13.42 -2.54
N ASN A 317 -10.93 12.22 -1.96
CA ASN A 317 -12.14 11.42 -2.03
C ASN A 317 -13.33 12.09 -1.32
N LEU A 318 -13.12 12.66 -0.13
CA LEU A 318 -14.18 13.32 0.64
C LEU A 318 -14.76 14.54 -0.10
N HIS A 319 -13.92 15.25 -0.84
CA HIS A 319 -14.27 16.50 -1.52
C HIS A 319 -14.48 16.34 -3.03
N ASP A 320 -14.44 15.11 -3.57
CA ASP A 320 -14.55 14.82 -5.01
C ASP A 320 -13.55 15.62 -5.87
N LEU A 321 -12.30 15.70 -5.40
CA LEU A 321 -11.21 16.40 -6.08
C LEU A 321 -10.20 15.41 -6.68
N PRO A 322 -9.61 15.69 -7.85
CA PRO A 322 -8.50 14.92 -8.36
C PRO A 322 -7.24 15.10 -7.49
N VAL A 323 -6.33 14.13 -7.56
CA VAL A 323 -4.99 14.23 -6.95
C VAL A 323 -3.94 14.47 -8.03
N ARG A 324 -3.02 15.41 -7.81
CA ARG A 324 -1.87 15.67 -8.68
C ARG A 324 -0.57 15.63 -7.88
N ALA A 325 0.32 14.72 -8.25
CA ALA A 325 1.68 14.69 -7.71
C ALA A 325 2.52 15.84 -8.30
N ARG A 326 3.50 16.33 -7.53
CA ARG A 326 4.41 17.38 -7.99
C ARG A 326 5.37 16.83 -9.06
N ASP A 327 5.49 17.54 -10.18
CA ASP A 327 6.45 17.21 -11.24
C ASP A 327 7.89 17.21 -10.68
N GLY A 328 8.64 16.15 -10.98
CA GLY A 328 10.01 15.96 -10.50
C GLY A 328 10.15 15.56 -9.03
N ALA A 329 9.07 15.33 -8.29
CA ALA A 329 9.15 14.81 -6.92
C ALA A 329 9.49 13.31 -6.90
N GLU A 330 10.28 12.90 -5.90
CA GLU A 330 10.59 11.51 -5.61
C GLU A 330 9.96 11.13 -4.26
N TYR A 331 8.85 10.39 -4.28
CA TYR A 331 8.14 10.00 -3.05
C TYR A 331 8.61 8.63 -2.57
N TYR A 332 9.31 8.61 -1.43
CA TYR A 332 9.77 7.37 -0.84
C TYR A 332 8.67 6.76 0.07
N ILE A 333 8.39 5.48 -0.14
CA ILE A 333 7.36 4.71 0.57
C ILE A 333 8.06 3.50 1.21
N GLY A 334 8.49 3.70 2.47
CA GLY A 334 9.10 2.66 3.29
C GLY A 334 8.07 1.91 4.13
N LYS A 335 8.15 2.06 5.46
CA LYS A 335 7.16 1.49 6.39
C LYS A 335 5.78 2.10 6.11
N ARG A 336 4.76 1.24 5.97
CA ARG A 336 3.40 1.66 5.59
C ARG A 336 2.43 1.53 6.77
N SER A 337 1.64 2.57 7.01
CA SER A 337 0.52 2.58 7.95
C SER A 337 -0.79 2.82 7.21
N GLY A 338 -1.29 1.78 6.53
CA GLY A 338 -2.55 1.83 5.78
C GLY A 338 -2.38 1.64 4.27
N THR A 339 -3.35 2.14 3.52
CA THR A 339 -3.43 2.07 2.04
C THR A 339 -4.03 3.38 1.54
N ALA A 340 -3.45 3.97 0.50
CA ALA A 340 -4.02 5.14 -0.16
C ALA A 340 -5.21 4.71 -1.02
N ILE A 341 -6.43 5.09 -0.60
CA ILE A 341 -7.66 4.76 -1.33
C ILE A 341 -7.89 5.81 -2.41
N ILE A 342 -8.04 5.38 -3.66
CA ILE A 342 -8.25 6.27 -4.81
C ILE A 342 -9.69 6.11 -5.30
N GLN A 343 -10.46 7.20 -5.33
CA GLN A 343 -11.85 7.22 -5.86
C GLN A 343 -12.05 8.26 -6.98
N THR A 344 -11.12 9.21 -7.12
CA THR A 344 -11.12 10.31 -8.09
C THR A 344 -9.97 10.16 -9.11
N ASP A 345 -9.92 11.07 -10.09
CA ASP A 345 -8.83 11.12 -11.08
C ASP A 345 -7.47 11.40 -10.41
N VAL A 346 -6.41 10.83 -11.00
CA VAL A 346 -5.05 10.95 -10.49
C VAL A 346 -4.08 11.29 -11.61
N ASP A 347 -3.23 12.28 -11.37
CA ASP A 347 -2.14 12.66 -12.25
C ASP A 347 -0.78 12.57 -11.53
N TRP A 348 -0.03 11.52 -11.85
CA TRP A 348 1.34 11.28 -11.39
C TRP A 348 2.38 11.56 -12.48
N THR A 349 1.98 12.23 -13.56
CA THR A 349 2.91 12.56 -14.66
C THR A 349 4.10 13.33 -14.11
N GLY A 350 5.32 12.84 -14.38
CA GLY A 350 6.57 13.49 -13.96
C GLY A 350 7.02 13.18 -12.53
N ALA A 351 6.18 12.52 -11.71
CA ALA A 351 6.56 12.07 -10.38
C ALA A 351 7.18 10.67 -10.39
N HIS A 352 8.00 10.38 -9.39
CA HIS A 352 8.62 9.08 -9.15
C HIS A 352 8.27 8.58 -7.75
N PHE A 353 7.81 7.34 -7.63
CA PHE A 353 7.59 6.68 -6.35
C PHE A 353 8.61 5.57 -6.15
N VAL A 354 9.20 5.49 -4.96
CA VAL A 354 10.08 4.39 -4.56
C VAL A 354 9.36 3.57 -3.48
N ILE A 355 8.91 2.36 -3.84
CA ILE A 355 8.29 1.42 -2.91
C ILE A 355 9.38 0.50 -2.36
N ASP A 356 9.71 0.63 -1.07
CA ASP A 356 10.72 -0.19 -0.42
C ASP A 356 10.11 -1.41 0.27
N ASP A 357 10.08 -2.54 -0.45
CA ASP A 357 9.58 -3.80 0.10
C ASP A 357 10.61 -4.52 0.99
N THR A 358 11.80 -3.95 1.19
CA THR A 358 12.72 -4.41 2.25
C THR A 358 12.30 -3.88 3.62
N ALA A 359 11.54 -2.77 3.65
CA ALA A 359 11.07 -2.13 4.87
C ALA A 359 9.74 -2.70 5.43
N ILE A 360 9.11 -3.65 4.73
CA ILE A 360 7.80 -4.19 5.11
C ILE A 360 7.91 -5.59 5.73
N THR A 361 7.08 -5.85 6.74
CA THR A 361 7.05 -7.17 7.38
C THR A 361 6.23 -8.17 6.58
N LEU A 362 6.42 -9.47 6.86
CA LEU A 362 5.57 -10.51 6.29
C LEU A 362 4.08 -10.27 6.54
N ASN A 363 3.68 -9.71 7.69
CA ASN A 363 2.26 -9.47 7.96
C ASN A 363 1.70 -8.31 7.13
N GLU A 364 2.52 -7.33 6.76
CA GLU A 364 2.13 -6.14 5.98
C GLU A 364 2.21 -6.37 4.45
N ARG A 365 2.87 -7.45 3.99
CA ARG A 365 3.10 -7.73 2.56
C ARG A 365 1.86 -7.78 1.67
N ARG A 366 0.69 -7.97 2.27
CA ARG A 366 -0.62 -8.04 1.59
C ARG A 366 -1.36 -6.72 1.53
N ALA A 367 -0.89 -5.69 2.24
CA ALA A 367 -1.43 -4.35 2.13
C ALA A 367 -0.97 -3.74 0.80
N GLN A 368 -1.94 -3.27 0.02
CA GLN A 368 -1.68 -2.53 -1.22
C GLN A 368 -1.18 -1.13 -0.85
N THR A 369 -0.30 -0.57 -1.66
CA THR A 369 0.15 0.82 -1.49
C THR A 369 -0.97 1.76 -1.93
N PHE A 370 -1.53 1.50 -3.10
CA PHE A 370 -2.67 2.21 -3.67
C PHE A 370 -3.81 1.24 -3.95
N ARG A 371 -5.04 1.66 -3.66
CA ARG A 371 -6.24 0.88 -3.94
C ARG A 371 -7.31 1.74 -4.57
N VAL A 372 -7.51 1.53 -5.86
CA VAL A 372 -8.57 2.15 -6.68
C VAL A 372 -9.88 1.46 -6.36
N ALA A 373 -10.72 2.15 -5.58
CA ALA A 373 -11.92 1.58 -5.01
C ALA A 373 -13.15 2.42 -5.34
N ARG A 374 -14.29 1.75 -5.26
CA ARG A 374 -15.60 2.39 -5.24
C ARG A 374 -15.83 3.06 -3.88
N GLU A 375 -16.68 4.08 -3.85
CA GLU A 375 -17.12 4.74 -2.61
C GLU A 375 -17.86 3.75 -1.69
N ASP A 376 -18.93 3.12 -2.21
CA ASP A 376 -19.64 2.07 -1.50
C ASP A 376 -19.07 0.69 -1.82
N THR A 377 -18.29 0.15 -0.88
CA THR A 377 -17.72 -1.20 -1.01
C THR A 377 -18.74 -2.32 -0.79
N LYS A 378 -19.97 -2.00 -0.37
CA LYS A 378 -21.01 -2.98 -0.06
C LYS A 378 -21.76 -3.40 -1.33
N GLY A 379 -21.54 -4.65 -1.74
CA GLY A 379 -22.33 -5.24 -2.82
C GLY A 379 -23.76 -5.61 -2.38
N ILE A 380 -24.62 -5.82 -3.37
CA ILE A 380 -26.01 -6.28 -3.23
C ILE A 380 -26.01 -7.80 -3.26
N ASP A 381 -26.47 -8.44 -2.18
CA ASP A 381 -26.64 -9.90 -2.14
C ASP A 381 -27.84 -10.32 -3.01
N LEU A 382 -27.58 -11.01 -4.13
CA LEU A 382 -28.64 -11.44 -5.04
C LEU A 382 -29.47 -12.60 -4.46
N LYS A 383 -29.01 -13.28 -3.40
CA LYS A 383 -29.86 -14.27 -2.69
C LYS A 383 -31.05 -13.59 -2.03
N ALA A 384 -30.86 -12.38 -1.50
CA ALA A 384 -31.95 -11.56 -0.98
C ALA A 384 -32.95 -11.12 -2.07
N LEU A 385 -32.54 -11.16 -3.34
CA LEU A 385 -33.38 -10.92 -4.52
C LEU A 385 -33.91 -12.21 -5.18
N GLY A 386 -33.85 -13.34 -4.47
CA GLY A 386 -34.45 -14.61 -4.88
C GLY A 386 -33.55 -15.52 -5.73
N ILE A 387 -32.28 -15.17 -5.94
CA ILE A 387 -31.36 -15.99 -6.75
C ILE A 387 -30.70 -17.06 -5.89
N THR A 388 -31.11 -18.32 -6.08
CA THR A 388 -30.58 -19.48 -5.34
C THR A 388 -29.86 -20.49 -6.22
N THR A 389 -30.12 -20.49 -7.52
CA THR A 389 -29.45 -21.31 -8.53
C THR A 389 -29.17 -20.50 -9.79
N LEU A 390 -28.20 -20.94 -10.58
CA LEU A 390 -27.93 -20.46 -11.94
C LEU A 390 -27.79 -21.64 -12.88
N THR A 391 -28.13 -21.44 -14.14
CA THR A 391 -27.87 -22.41 -15.21
C THR A 391 -26.86 -21.84 -16.21
N GLU A 392 -26.06 -22.72 -16.79
CA GLU A 392 -25.13 -22.37 -17.85
C GLU A 392 -25.88 -21.65 -18.99
N ASN A 393 -25.30 -20.56 -19.50
CA ASN A 393 -25.87 -19.71 -20.55
C ASN A 393 -27.24 -19.09 -20.21
N GLN A 394 -27.64 -19.03 -18.94
CA GLN A 394 -28.85 -18.34 -18.52
C GLN A 394 -28.83 -16.87 -18.95
N GLN A 395 -29.83 -16.47 -19.75
CA GLN A 395 -29.89 -15.14 -20.34
C GLN A 395 -30.56 -14.08 -19.43
N LYS A 396 -31.35 -14.52 -18.43
CA LYS A 396 -32.10 -13.62 -17.56
C LYS A 396 -32.28 -14.19 -16.16
N LEU A 397 -32.10 -13.34 -15.16
CA LEU A 397 -32.29 -13.63 -13.74
C LEU A 397 -33.68 -13.17 -13.28
N PRO A 398 -34.44 -14.01 -12.56
CA PRO A 398 -35.78 -13.68 -12.06
C PRO A 398 -35.71 -12.87 -10.75
N LEU A 399 -35.19 -11.65 -10.81
CA LEU A 399 -35.03 -10.79 -9.62
C LEU A 399 -36.39 -10.40 -9.02
N THR A 400 -36.52 -10.51 -7.70
CA THR A 400 -37.73 -10.07 -6.96
C THR A 400 -37.72 -8.59 -6.59
N GLY A 401 -36.62 -7.88 -6.87
CA GLY A 401 -36.43 -6.45 -6.62
C GLY A 401 -35.65 -5.75 -7.74
N THR A 402 -35.29 -4.49 -7.52
CA THR A 402 -34.62 -3.65 -8.52
C THR A 402 -33.14 -3.47 -8.21
N LEU A 403 -32.30 -3.49 -9.25
CA LEU A 403 -30.91 -3.06 -9.17
C LEU A 403 -30.81 -1.54 -9.41
N PRO A 404 -29.83 -0.84 -8.81
CA PRO A 404 -29.64 0.59 -9.03
C PRO A 404 -29.08 0.93 -10.43
N GLY A 405 -28.59 -0.07 -11.16
CA GLY A 405 -28.00 0.06 -12.50
C GLY A 405 -27.42 -1.27 -12.96
N ASP A 406 -26.67 -1.26 -14.06
CA ASP A 406 -25.86 -2.40 -14.49
C ASP A 406 -24.84 -2.74 -13.40
N CYS A 407 -24.60 -4.04 -13.18
CA CYS A 407 -23.74 -4.54 -12.12
C CYS A 407 -22.72 -5.55 -12.65
N TYR A 408 -21.50 -5.50 -12.12
CA TYR A 408 -20.60 -6.63 -12.10
C TYR A 408 -21.07 -7.63 -11.05
N VAL A 409 -21.21 -8.91 -11.40
CA VAL A 409 -21.67 -9.96 -10.49
C VAL A 409 -20.54 -10.97 -10.28
N MET A 410 -20.37 -11.40 -9.03
CA MET A 410 -19.53 -12.54 -8.67
C MET A 410 -20.38 -13.60 -7.97
N VAL A 411 -20.26 -14.86 -8.39
CA VAL A 411 -20.95 -16.00 -7.80
C VAL A 411 -19.95 -17.08 -7.38
N ASN A 412 -20.26 -17.77 -6.28
CA ASN A 412 -19.46 -18.89 -5.78
C ASN A 412 -20.37 -20.05 -5.34
N ASP A 413 -19.85 -21.26 -5.52
CA ASP A 413 -20.30 -22.49 -4.87
C ASP A 413 -19.12 -23.14 -4.16
N GLU A 414 -19.10 -23.05 -2.82
CA GLU A 414 -18.03 -23.62 -2.00
C GLU A 414 -18.10 -25.14 -1.86
N THR A 415 -19.24 -25.75 -2.18
CA THR A 415 -19.45 -27.21 -2.14
C THR A 415 -18.82 -27.92 -3.34
N THR A 416 -18.59 -27.20 -4.42
CA THR A 416 -17.97 -27.71 -5.65
C THR A 416 -16.52 -27.19 -5.79
N LYS A 417 -15.60 -28.08 -6.20
CA LYS A 417 -14.19 -27.75 -6.43
C LYS A 417 -13.81 -28.02 -7.88
N ASN A 418 -13.40 -26.98 -8.58
CA ASN A 418 -12.85 -27.05 -9.94
C ASN A 418 -11.34 -26.81 -9.90
N PHE A 419 -10.66 -27.01 -11.02
CA PHE A 419 -9.21 -26.75 -11.16
C PHE A 419 -8.36 -27.49 -10.10
N ILE A 420 -8.71 -28.74 -9.81
CA ILE A 420 -7.91 -29.62 -8.96
C ILE A 420 -6.61 -29.93 -9.70
N ARG A 421 -5.51 -29.33 -9.23
CA ARG A 421 -4.25 -29.29 -9.97
C ARG A 421 -3.52 -30.62 -9.90
N TYR A 422 -3.01 -31.09 -11.03
CA TYR A 422 -2.09 -32.23 -11.12
C TYR A 422 -0.62 -31.79 -11.11
N GLY A 423 0.28 -32.66 -10.63
CA GLY A 423 1.73 -32.48 -10.73
C GLY A 423 2.40 -31.87 -9.49
N SER A 424 3.57 -31.23 -9.69
CA SER A 424 4.47 -30.82 -8.58
C SER A 424 3.86 -29.83 -7.58
N ASN A 425 2.85 -29.07 -8.01
CA ASN A 425 2.10 -28.10 -7.21
C ASN A 425 0.65 -28.54 -6.98
N GLN A 426 0.38 -29.85 -6.92
CA GLN A 426 -0.94 -30.43 -6.69
C GLN A 426 -1.68 -29.79 -5.50
N ASN A 427 -3.00 -29.66 -5.62
CA ASN A 427 -3.89 -29.06 -4.63
C ASN A 427 -5.27 -29.73 -4.65
N ASN A 428 -6.18 -29.27 -3.77
CA ASN A 428 -7.53 -29.82 -3.64
C ASN A 428 -8.59 -29.03 -4.45
N GLY A 429 -8.15 -28.31 -5.49
CA GLY A 429 -9.00 -27.45 -6.30
C GLY A 429 -9.37 -26.11 -5.65
N SER A 430 -10.11 -25.32 -6.43
CA SER A 430 -10.63 -24.01 -6.08
C SER A 430 -12.15 -24.05 -6.07
N THR A 431 -12.77 -23.27 -5.19
CA THR A 431 -14.22 -23.03 -5.18
C THR A 431 -14.71 -22.70 -6.59
N MET A 432 -15.78 -23.37 -7.04
CA MET A 432 -16.41 -23.06 -8.33
C MET A 432 -16.92 -21.62 -8.28
N THR A 433 -16.51 -20.82 -9.26
CA THR A 433 -16.75 -19.38 -9.29
C THR A 433 -17.01 -18.93 -10.72
N ASP A 434 -17.80 -17.88 -10.86
CA ASP A 434 -17.98 -17.18 -12.13
C ASP A 434 -18.20 -15.67 -11.89
N CYS A 435 -17.96 -14.87 -12.93
CA CYS A 435 -18.27 -13.45 -12.95
C CYS A 435 -18.86 -12.99 -14.29
N PHE A 436 -19.79 -12.05 -14.25
CA PHE A 436 -20.51 -11.56 -15.44
C PHE A 436 -21.12 -10.18 -15.23
N ILE A 437 -21.54 -9.54 -16.31
CA ILE A 437 -22.33 -8.30 -16.24
C ILE A 437 -23.81 -8.63 -16.23
N LEU A 438 -24.51 -8.05 -15.26
CA LEU A 438 -25.96 -8.13 -15.10
C LEU A 438 -26.56 -6.75 -15.36
N LYS A 439 -27.46 -6.66 -16.33
CA LYS A 439 -28.20 -5.44 -16.63
C LYS A 439 -29.21 -5.12 -15.53
N ALA A 440 -29.57 -3.85 -15.39
CA ALA A 440 -30.51 -3.40 -14.36
C ALA A 440 -31.87 -4.14 -14.38
N ASP A 441 -32.28 -4.65 -15.55
CA ASP A 441 -33.53 -5.39 -15.76
C ASP A 441 -33.43 -6.91 -15.53
N GLY A 442 -32.28 -7.38 -15.02
CA GLY A 442 -31.99 -8.79 -14.77
C GLY A 442 -31.44 -9.56 -15.97
N THR A 443 -31.23 -8.93 -17.13
CA THR A 443 -30.63 -9.59 -18.30
C THR A 443 -29.13 -9.78 -18.14
N VAL A 444 -28.61 -10.99 -18.40
CA VAL A 444 -27.17 -11.27 -18.40
C VAL A 444 -26.58 -10.76 -19.72
N ASP A 445 -25.47 -10.02 -19.65
CA ASP A 445 -24.80 -9.56 -20.86
C ASP A 445 -24.30 -10.76 -21.68
N PRO A 446 -24.72 -10.90 -22.95
CA PRO A 446 -24.41 -12.07 -23.75
C PRO A 446 -22.90 -12.21 -24.06
N THR A 447 -22.12 -11.15 -23.90
CA THR A 447 -20.66 -11.20 -24.06
C THR A 447 -19.96 -11.74 -22.82
N THR A 448 -20.67 -11.91 -21.70
CA THR A 448 -20.15 -12.43 -20.43
C THR A 448 -21.07 -13.54 -19.91
N PRO A 449 -21.27 -14.63 -20.68
CA PRO A 449 -22.27 -15.65 -20.34
C PRO A 449 -21.93 -16.37 -19.05
N ILE A 450 -22.91 -16.86 -18.31
CA ILE A 450 -22.68 -17.76 -17.17
C ILE A 450 -22.14 -19.10 -17.69
N ILE A 451 -20.99 -19.56 -17.22
CA ILE A 451 -20.28 -20.74 -17.77
C ILE A 451 -20.42 -22.03 -16.93
N TRP A 452 -21.14 -21.98 -15.81
CA TRP A 452 -21.38 -23.14 -14.97
C TRP A 452 -22.86 -23.23 -14.56
N ASN A 453 -23.32 -24.45 -14.29
CA ASN A 453 -24.52 -24.66 -13.48
C ASN A 453 -24.16 -24.46 -12.01
N PHE A 454 -24.91 -23.63 -11.31
CA PHE A 454 -24.79 -23.43 -9.86
C PHE A 454 -26.03 -23.98 -9.19
N ASP A 455 -26.00 -25.25 -8.80
CA ASP A 455 -27.09 -25.89 -8.06
C ASP A 455 -27.11 -25.45 -6.59
N ASN A 456 -25.96 -25.05 -6.05
CA ASN A 456 -25.79 -24.55 -4.69
C ASN A 456 -25.01 -23.23 -4.68
N ILE A 457 -25.68 -22.09 -4.59
CA ILE A 457 -24.99 -20.81 -4.46
C ILE A 457 -24.62 -20.54 -3.00
N SER A 458 -23.33 -20.55 -2.68
CA SER A 458 -22.84 -20.14 -1.36
C SER A 458 -22.90 -18.62 -1.20
N SER A 459 -22.49 -17.87 -2.24
CA SER A 459 -22.59 -16.41 -2.31
C SER A 459 -22.82 -15.95 -3.75
N ILE A 460 -23.62 -14.89 -3.92
CA ILE A 460 -23.76 -14.18 -5.18
C ILE A 460 -23.96 -12.69 -4.89
N THR A 461 -23.05 -11.86 -5.37
CA THR A 461 -23.01 -10.44 -5.04
C THR A 461 -22.92 -9.61 -6.30
N ALA A 462 -23.82 -8.64 -6.43
CA ALA A 462 -23.84 -7.64 -7.48
C ALA A 462 -23.21 -6.34 -6.97
N PHE A 463 -22.25 -5.83 -7.72
CA PHE A 463 -21.58 -4.57 -7.49
C PHE A 463 -21.95 -3.62 -8.63
N PRO A 464 -22.66 -2.50 -8.35
CA PRO A 464 -23.00 -1.53 -9.38
C PRO A 464 -21.75 -1.07 -10.15
N LEU A 465 -21.90 -0.89 -11.46
CA LEU A 465 -20.87 -0.26 -12.26
C LEU A 465 -20.88 1.24 -11.98
N GLU A 466 -19.71 1.82 -11.75
CA GLU A 466 -19.54 3.26 -11.55
C GLU A 466 -20.01 4.02 -12.79
N LYS A 467 -20.77 5.11 -12.65
CA LYS A 467 -21.23 5.89 -13.81
C LYS A 467 -20.06 6.59 -14.50
N ASP A 468 -19.16 7.14 -13.70
CA ASP A 468 -18.03 7.93 -14.16
C ASP A 468 -16.76 7.07 -14.21
N SER A 469 -16.03 7.25 -15.30
CA SER A 469 -14.71 6.65 -15.44
C SER A 469 -13.69 7.51 -14.71
N ILE A 470 -12.68 6.88 -14.10
CA ILE A 470 -11.51 7.61 -13.59
C ILE A 470 -10.26 7.17 -14.33
N THR A 471 -9.31 8.10 -14.44
CA THR A 471 -8.02 7.92 -15.07
C THR A 471 -6.91 8.11 -14.06
N ILE A 472 -5.98 7.16 -14.06
CA ILE A 472 -4.71 7.26 -13.37
C ILE A 472 -3.66 7.47 -14.45
N LYS A 473 -3.25 8.73 -14.65
CA LYS A 473 -2.04 9.02 -15.43
C LYS A 473 -0.86 8.70 -14.54
N ALA A 474 -0.31 7.51 -14.71
CA ALA A 474 0.73 7.01 -13.86
C ALA A 474 2.09 7.64 -14.21
N GLY A 475 2.95 7.77 -13.20
CA GLY A 475 4.32 8.23 -13.34
C GLY A 475 5.31 7.06 -13.38
N THR A 476 6.46 7.26 -12.75
CA THR A 476 7.44 6.20 -12.53
C THR A 476 7.25 5.57 -11.16
N ILE A 477 7.30 4.24 -11.07
CA ILE A 477 7.37 3.51 -9.80
C ILE A 477 8.61 2.60 -9.83
N THR A 478 9.46 2.70 -8.82
CA THR A 478 10.54 1.75 -8.58
C THR A 478 10.23 0.93 -7.34
N THR A 479 10.15 -0.40 -7.49
CA THR A 479 10.06 -1.32 -6.36
C THR A 479 11.47 -1.78 -5.98
N ILE A 480 11.89 -1.53 -4.74
CA ILE A 480 13.06 -2.18 -4.14
C ILE A 480 12.58 -3.53 -3.63
N ALA A 481 13.01 -4.61 -4.29
CA ALA A 481 12.45 -5.92 -4.06
C ALA A 481 12.75 -6.47 -2.65
N ASN A 482 11.76 -7.12 -2.05
CA ASN A 482 11.87 -7.93 -0.86
C ASN A 482 13.08 -8.89 -0.91
N GLN A 483 13.70 -9.11 0.26
CA GLN A 483 14.84 -10.00 0.44
C GLN A 483 14.47 -11.23 1.30
N HIS A 484 13.20 -11.65 1.25
CA HIS A 484 12.72 -12.78 2.04
C HIS A 484 13.13 -14.13 1.45
N GLU A 485 13.10 -15.17 2.28
CA GLU A 485 13.31 -16.55 1.82
C GLU A 485 12.32 -16.93 0.70
N SER A 486 12.82 -17.74 -0.25
CA SER A 486 12.06 -18.27 -1.38
C SER A 486 10.96 -19.24 -0.95
N LYS A 487 9.83 -18.68 -0.51
CA LYS A 487 8.59 -19.35 -0.09
C LYS A 487 7.40 -18.66 -0.75
N TYR A 488 6.25 -19.33 -0.78
CA TYR A 488 4.99 -18.78 -1.31
C TYR A 488 4.35 -17.70 -0.42
N ASN A 489 5.14 -16.70 -0.04
CA ASN A 489 4.74 -15.53 0.75
C ASN A 489 4.55 -14.33 -0.18
N TYR A 490 3.60 -14.42 -1.10
CA TYR A 490 3.40 -13.38 -2.12
C TYR A 490 3.27 -11.96 -1.55
N TYR A 491 3.95 -11.03 -2.21
CA TYR A 491 3.88 -9.58 -2.02
C TYR A 491 2.88 -8.97 -2.98
N THR A 492 2.08 -8.01 -2.52
CA THR A 492 1.03 -7.36 -3.30
C THR A 492 1.16 -5.83 -3.19
N THR A 493 2.38 -5.33 -3.31
CA THR A 493 2.76 -3.94 -3.07
C THR A 493 2.70 -3.16 -4.39
N GLY A 494 1.57 -2.48 -4.62
CA GLY A 494 1.35 -1.74 -5.85
C GLY A 494 -0.01 -1.05 -5.90
N ILE A 495 -0.68 -1.16 -7.05
CA ILE A 495 -1.99 -0.60 -7.37
C ILE A 495 -3.00 -1.75 -7.51
N GLU A 496 -3.91 -1.87 -6.54
CA GLU A 496 -5.09 -2.73 -6.69
C GLU A 496 -6.26 -1.94 -7.27
N ILE A 497 -6.94 -2.52 -8.26
CA ILE A 497 -8.13 -1.97 -8.89
C ILE A 497 -9.32 -2.88 -8.57
N VAL A 498 -10.25 -2.39 -7.76
CA VAL A 498 -11.51 -3.07 -7.36
C VAL A 498 -12.76 -2.24 -7.69
N ARG A 499 -12.56 -1.17 -8.47
CA ARG A 499 -13.56 -0.27 -9.06
C ARG A 499 -13.69 -0.58 -10.56
N SER A 500 -14.88 -0.46 -11.12
CA SER A 500 -15.09 -0.59 -12.57
C SER A 500 -14.84 0.74 -13.28
N ASN A 501 -14.73 0.72 -14.61
CA ASN A 501 -14.54 1.92 -15.43
C ASN A 501 -13.28 2.70 -15.01
N VAL A 502 -12.12 2.04 -15.13
CA VAL A 502 -10.82 2.61 -14.75
C VAL A 502 -9.86 2.51 -15.92
N THR A 503 -9.11 3.59 -16.16
CA THR A 503 -7.97 3.61 -17.06
C THR A 503 -6.69 3.89 -16.28
N VAL A 504 -5.66 3.07 -16.46
CA VAL A 504 -4.29 3.37 -16.03
C VAL A 504 -3.46 3.61 -17.28
N ASP A 505 -2.88 4.79 -17.40
CA ASP A 505 -2.12 5.22 -18.57
C ASP A 505 -0.70 5.60 -18.17
N GLY A 506 0.30 5.07 -18.88
CA GLY A 506 1.67 5.60 -18.85
C GLY A 506 2.56 5.13 -17.69
N LEU A 507 2.21 4.06 -16.96
CA LEU A 507 3.05 3.57 -15.86
C LEU A 507 4.41 3.09 -16.36
N THR A 508 5.48 3.64 -15.81
CA THR A 508 6.82 3.06 -15.93
C THR A 508 7.22 2.39 -14.61
N HIS A 509 7.35 1.07 -14.61
CA HIS A 509 7.72 0.28 -13.44
C HIS A 509 9.13 -0.32 -13.56
N TYR A 510 9.96 -0.08 -12.56
CA TYR A 510 11.28 -0.68 -12.39
C TYR A 510 11.33 -1.56 -11.14
N VAL A 511 12.10 -2.64 -11.22
CA VAL A 511 12.42 -3.49 -10.07
C VAL A 511 13.93 -3.42 -9.83
N THR A 512 14.33 -3.13 -8.59
CA THR A 512 15.73 -3.14 -8.14
C THR A 512 15.88 -4.02 -6.88
N GLY A 513 17.11 -4.24 -6.40
CA GLY A 513 17.34 -4.96 -5.14
C GLY A 513 17.17 -6.49 -5.18
N GLU A 514 16.79 -7.09 -6.31
CA GLU A 514 16.62 -8.56 -6.41
C GLU A 514 17.93 -9.34 -6.24
N LEU A 515 17.92 -10.34 -5.35
CA LEU A 515 19.04 -11.23 -5.08
C LEU A 515 18.94 -12.54 -5.91
N ASP A 516 19.60 -13.61 -5.45
CA ASP A 516 19.42 -14.98 -5.96
C ASP A 516 18.25 -15.72 -5.27
N HIS A 517 17.63 -15.07 -4.28
CA HIS A 517 16.45 -15.50 -3.55
C HIS A 517 15.49 -14.32 -3.35
N GLY A 518 14.24 -14.64 -3.02
CA GLY A 518 13.17 -13.66 -2.81
C GLY A 518 11.81 -14.33 -2.69
N ALA A 519 10.85 -13.65 -2.06
CA ALA A 519 9.45 -14.04 -2.12
C ALA A 519 8.80 -13.54 -3.44
N PRO A 520 7.79 -14.25 -3.96
CA PRO A 520 7.16 -13.89 -5.24
C PRO A 520 6.24 -12.67 -5.14
N TYR A 521 5.95 -12.06 -6.30
CA TYR A 521 5.05 -10.90 -6.43
C TYR A 521 3.76 -11.25 -7.15
N ASP A 522 2.65 -10.65 -6.72
CA ASP A 522 1.30 -10.87 -7.27
C ASP A 522 0.87 -9.78 -8.26
N GLY A 523 1.77 -8.85 -8.61
CA GLY A 523 1.52 -7.75 -9.54
C GLY A 523 1.71 -6.35 -8.94
N ILE A 524 2.43 -5.47 -9.67
CA ILE A 524 2.40 -4.02 -9.43
C ILE A 524 1.02 -3.42 -9.79
N ILE A 525 0.33 -4.00 -10.79
CA ILE A 525 -1.08 -3.71 -11.09
C ILE A 525 -1.89 -5.00 -10.92
N GLN A 526 -2.90 -4.94 -10.06
CA GLN A 526 -3.82 -6.03 -9.80
C GLN A 526 -5.26 -5.60 -10.08
N VAL A 527 -5.89 -6.19 -11.10
CA VAL A 527 -7.30 -5.92 -11.45
C VAL A 527 -8.18 -7.03 -10.88
N ASN A 528 -9.00 -6.69 -9.89
CA ASN A 528 -9.71 -7.65 -9.05
C ASN A 528 -11.21 -7.32 -8.98
N ARG A 529 -12.08 -8.27 -9.31
CA ARG A 529 -13.53 -8.21 -9.00
C ARG A 529 -14.23 -6.93 -9.50
N CYS A 530 -13.93 -6.54 -10.71
CA CYS A 530 -14.51 -5.35 -11.34
C CYS A 530 -14.65 -5.54 -12.87
N ALA A 531 -15.14 -4.51 -13.54
CA ALA A 531 -15.33 -4.54 -14.99
C ALA A 531 -14.77 -3.31 -15.70
N ASN A 532 -14.54 -3.44 -17.01
CA ASN A 532 -14.19 -2.33 -17.90
C ASN A 532 -12.93 -1.59 -17.43
N VAL A 533 -11.79 -2.29 -17.46
CA VAL A 533 -10.49 -1.71 -17.06
C VAL A 533 -9.54 -1.73 -18.25
N THR A 534 -8.90 -0.59 -18.50
CA THR A 534 -7.85 -0.45 -19.52
C THR A 534 -6.53 -0.11 -18.84
N ILE A 535 -5.48 -0.87 -19.15
CA ILE A 535 -4.09 -0.59 -18.77
C ILE A 535 -3.33 -0.31 -20.06
N GLU A 536 -2.84 0.91 -20.24
CA GLU A 536 -2.22 1.30 -21.51
C GLU A 536 -0.94 2.10 -21.39
N ASN A 537 -0.11 2.00 -22.44
CA ASN A 537 1.16 2.71 -22.59
C ASN A 537 2.17 2.44 -21.46
N CYS A 538 2.12 1.27 -20.82
CA CYS A 538 2.99 0.94 -19.70
C CYS A 538 4.32 0.29 -20.14
N LEU A 539 5.38 0.57 -19.35
CA LEU A 539 6.67 -0.11 -19.40
C LEU A 539 6.90 -0.82 -18.06
N LEU A 540 7.11 -2.14 -18.07
CA LEU A 540 7.07 -2.98 -16.86
C LEU A 540 8.32 -3.84 -16.69
N THR A 541 8.72 -4.17 -15.48
CA THR A 541 9.96 -4.94 -15.24
C THR A 541 9.65 -6.31 -14.66
N PRO A 542 9.89 -7.41 -15.39
CA PRO A 542 9.68 -8.75 -14.84
C PRO A 542 10.64 -9.03 -13.69
N HIS A 543 10.19 -9.88 -12.77
CA HIS A 543 11.00 -10.41 -11.67
C HIS A 543 11.84 -11.62 -12.06
N LYS A 544 12.99 -11.79 -11.39
CA LYS A 544 13.81 -13.02 -11.47
C LYS A 544 13.04 -14.26 -11.04
N ILE A 545 13.40 -15.41 -11.62
CA ILE A 545 12.82 -16.70 -11.24
C ILE A 545 13.45 -17.20 -9.95
N TYR A 546 12.68 -17.23 -8.87
CA TYR A 546 13.05 -17.92 -7.62
C TYR A 546 12.50 -19.36 -7.60
N ARG A 547 13.15 -20.23 -6.82
CA ARG A 547 12.75 -21.63 -6.65
C ARG A 547 12.42 -21.97 -5.20
N THR A 548 11.44 -22.85 -5.02
CA THR A 548 11.03 -23.39 -3.72
C THR A 548 10.69 -24.87 -3.84
N ILE A 549 10.23 -25.51 -2.77
CA ILE A 549 9.73 -26.89 -2.79
C ILE A 549 8.22 -26.87 -2.94
N GLY A 550 7.71 -27.53 -4.00
CA GLY A 550 6.28 -27.66 -4.27
C GLY A 550 5.59 -28.61 -3.30
N SER A 551 4.25 -28.64 -3.34
CA SER A 551 3.44 -29.49 -2.46
C SER A 551 3.70 -31.00 -2.64
N ALA A 552 4.23 -31.41 -3.78
CA ALA A 552 4.67 -32.79 -4.03
C ALA A 552 6.10 -33.10 -3.51
N GLY A 553 6.74 -32.17 -2.78
CA GLY A 553 8.08 -32.38 -2.21
C GLY A 553 9.23 -32.25 -3.21
N VAL A 554 8.98 -31.68 -4.40
CA VAL A 554 9.98 -31.50 -5.46
C VAL A 554 10.23 -30.02 -5.78
N PRO A 555 11.42 -29.63 -6.29
CA PRO A 555 11.70 -28.25 -6.64
C PRO A 555 10.76 -27.70 -7.71
N VAL A 556 10.26 -26.48 -7.51
CA VAL A 556 9.39 -25.74 -8.43
C VAL A 556 9.86 -24.30 -8.55
N SER A 557 9.58 -23.68 -9.70
CA SER A 557 9.76 -22.24 -9.89
C SER A 557 8.53 -21.50 -9.39
N MET A 558 8.74 -20.39 -8.68
CA MET A 558 7.64 -19.54 -8.19
C MET A 558 7.28 -18.52 -9.27
N GLY A 559 5.98 -18.32 -9.47
CA GLY A 559 5.52 -17.27 -10.36
C GLY A 559 5.56 -15.92 -9.68
N SER A 560 6.15 -14.94 -10.36
CA SER A 560 6.16 -13.53 -9.93
C SER A 560 5.70 -12.68 -11.10
N TYR A 561 4.82 -11.72 -10.84
CA TYR A 561 4.09 -10.97 -11.87
C TYR A 561 4.16 -9.47 -11.61
N ASP A 562 3.99 -8.70 -12.69
CA ASP A 562 3.73 -7.26 -12.65
C ASP A 562 2.25 -6.95 -12.92
N LEU A 563 1.61 -7.76 -13.77
CA LEU A 563 0.22 -7.62 -14.15
C LEU A 563 -0.56 -8.87 -13.76
N ARG A 564 -1.56 -8.67 -12.91
CA ARG A 564 -2.51 -9.71 -12.54
C ARG A 564 -3.94 -9.28 -12.81
N SER A 565 -4.70 -10.15 -13.45
CA SER A 565 -6.16 -10.03 -13.56
C SER A 565 -6.83 -11.18 -12.82
N ASN A 566 -7.83 -10.89 -11.99
CA ASN A 566 -8.52 -11.94 -11.24
C ASN A 566 -10.01 -11.63 -11.07
N ARG A 567 -10.87 -12.49 -11.66
CA ARG A 567 -12.34 -12.33 -11.64
C ARG A 567 -12.74 -10.95 -12.13
N ALA A 568 -12.23 -10.55 -13.28
CA ALA A 568 -12.52 -9.24 -13.84
C ALA A 568 -12.94 -9.38 -15.30
N VAL A 569 -13.79 -8.46 -15.73
CA VAL A 569 -14.56 -8.58 -16.97
C VAL A 569 -14.29 -7.39 -17.88
N ASN A 570 -14.13 -7.62 -19.18
CA ASN A 570 -13.81 -6.58 -20.17
C ASN A 570 -12.50 -5.86 -19.81
N LEU A 571 -11.38 -6.58 -19.97
CA LEU A 571 -10.05 -6.10 -19.66
C LEU A 571 -9.27 -5.84 -20.93
N THR A 572 -8.62 -4.68 -21.02
CA THR A 572 -7.73 -4.35 -22.12
C THR A 572 -6.36 -3.95 -21.60
N TYR A 573 -5.33 -4.59 -22.17
CA TYR A 573 -3.94 -4.20 -22.02
C TYR A 573 -3.47 -3.73 -23.40
N ARG A 574 -3.10 -2.45 -23.53
CA ARG A 574 -2.79 -1.84 -24.84
C ARG A 574 -1.43 -1.16 -24.85
N SER A 575 -0.62 -1.43 -25.87
CA SER A 575 0.67 -0.76 -26.08
C SER A 575 1.62 -0.88 -24.87
N CYS A 576 1.48 -1.95 -24.10
CA CYS A 576 2.33 -2.25 -22.95
C CYS A 576 3.53 -3.13 -23.36
N ARG A 577 4.69 -2.87 -22.78
CA ARG A 577 5.91 -3.65 -23.02
C ARG A 577 6.70 -3.89 -21.73
N GLN A 578 7.66 -4.80 -21.78
CA GLN A 578 8.59 -5.03 -20.66
C GLN A 578 9.99 -4.42 -20.90
N THR A 579 10.71 -4.11 -19.83
CA THR A 579 12.06 -3.50 -19.83
C THR A 579 13.16 -4.50 -20.18
N ILE A 580 12.97 -5.76 -19.78
CA ILE A 580 13.90 -6.86 -20.05
C ILE A 580 13.46 -7.59 -21.31
N ASP A 581 14.42 -8.06 -22.10
CA ASP A 581 14.19 -8.90 -23.28
C ASP A 581 13.18 -10.03 -22.99
N ILE A 582 12.11 -10.08 -23.79
CA ILE A 582 11.03 -11.08 -23.71
C ILE A 582 11.53 -12.53 -23.86
N MET A 583 12.72 -12.70 -24.42
CA MET A 583 13.39 -13.99 -24.63
C MET A 583 14.27 -14.42 -23.46
N ASN A 584 14.52 -13.55 -22.47
CA ASN A 584 15.39 -13.86 -21.35
C ASN A 584 14.71 -14.78 -20.33
N SER A 585 15.10 -16.05 -20.32
CA SER A 585 14.56 -17.07 -19.43
C SER A 585 15.05 -17.04 -17.98
N ALA A 586 15.88 -16.05 -17.60
CA ALA A 586 16.23 -15.81 -16.21
C ALA A 586 15.09 -15.12 -15.42
N TYR A 587 14.13 -14.55 -16.16
CA TYR A 587 12.96 -13.84 -15.64
C TYR A 587 11.69 -14.65 -15.90
N TRP A 588 10.68 -14.49 -15.05
CA TRP A 588 9.43 -15.25 -15.16
C TRP A 588 8.57 -14.73 -16.33
N GLY A 589 7.48 -14.06 -16.03
CA GLY A 589 6.67 -13.38 -17.01
C GLY A 589 5.73 -12.43 -16.34
N ILE A 590 5.42 -11.32 -17.01
CA ILE A 590 4.76 -10.20 -16.34
C ILE A 590 3.25 -10.39 -16.19
N PHE A 591 2.60 -11.15 -17.07
CA PHE A 591 1.14 -11.25 -17.12
C PHE A 591 0.60 -12.60 -16.62
N VAL A 592 -0.44 -12.55 -15.80
CA VAL A 592 -1.24 -13.70 -15.37
C VAL A 592 -2.72 -13.33 -15.24
N SER A 593 -3.62 -14.26 -15.54
CA SER A 593 -5.06 -14.06 -15.39
C SER A 593 -5.79 -15.27 -14.82
N ASP A 594 -6.73 -15.03 -13.92
CA ASP A 594 -7.59 -16.03 -13.27
C ASP A 594 -9.07 -15.61 -13.39
N TYR A 595 -9.95 -16.51 -13.81
CA TYR A 595 -11.41 -16.36 -13.81
C TYR A 595 -11.95 -15.10 -14.50
N GLY A 596 -11.18 -14.50 -15.40
CA GLY A 596 -11.55 -13.27 -16.11
C GLY A 596 -12.36 -13.54 -17.37
N LYS A 597 -13.10 -12.53 -17.83
CA LYS A 597 -13.85 -12.59 -19.11
C LYS A 597 -13.47 -11.46 -20.04
N ASN A 598 -13.40 -11.77 -21.33
CA ASN A 598 -13.10 -10.81 -22.40
C ASN A 598 -11.78 -10.07 -22.13
N ILE A 599 -10.68 -10.83 -22.05
CA ILE A 599 -9.33 -10.28 -21.85
C ILE A 599 -8.70 -9.98 -23.22
N THR A 600 -8.24 -8.76 -23.42
CA THR A 600 -7.58 -8.31 -24.65
C THR A 600 -6.15 -7.87 -24.38
N LEU A 601 -5.19 -8.46 -25.07
CA LEU A 601 -3.87 -7.87 -25.31
C LEU A 601 -3.85 -7.26 -26.71
N GLU A 602 -3.51 -5.98 -26.80
CA GLU A 602 -3.46 -5.21 -28.05
C GLU A 602 -2.11 -4.49 -28.16
N ASN A 603 -1.33 -4.79 -29.19
CA ASN A 603 -0.03 -4.14 -29.45
C ASN A 603 0.97 -4.27 -28.27
N CYS A 604 0.91 -5.38 -27.53
CA CYS A 604 1.80 -5.64 -26.40
C CYS A 604 3.05 -6.45 -26.77
N GLU A 605 4.16 -6.19 -26.07
CA GLU A 605 5.42 -6.95 -26.19
C GLU A 605 5.82 -7.56 -24.84
N PHE A 606 5.45 -8.82 -24.60
CA PHE A 606 5.58 -9.51 -23.32
C PHE A 606 6.30 -10.86 -23.46
N SER A 607 6.85 -11.40 -22.37
CA SER A 607 7.37 -12.77 -22.39
C SER A 607 6.28 -13.83 -22.59
N ARG A 608 5.01 -13.50 -22.28
CA ARG A 608 3.85 -14.40 -22.43
C ARG A 608 2.47 -13.74 -22.37
N PHE A 609 1.48 -14.53 -22.75
CA PHE A 609 0.10 -14.48 -22.25
C PHE A 609 -0.18 -15.74 -21.40
N ASP A 610 -0.72 -15.59 -20.18
CA ASP A 610 -1.09 -16.71 -19.29
C ASP A 610 -2.55 -16.55 -18.84
N ALA A 611 -3.44 -17.30 -19.49
CA ALA A 611 -4.74 -17.64 -18.94
C ALA A 611 -4.55 -18.83 -18.01
N HIS A 612 -4.48 -18.55 -16.71
CA HIS A 612 -3.99 -19.47 -15.69
C HIS A 612 -5.06 -20.43 -15.19
N MET A 613 -6.26 -19.92 -14.90
CA MET A 613 -7.43 -20.70 -14.50
C MET A 613 -8.71 -20.02 -15.00
N GLY A 614 -9.63 -20.76 -15.62
CA GLY A 614 -11.03 -20.32 -15.82
C GLY A 614 -11.29 -19.04 -16.63
N VAL A 615 -10.41 -18.67 -17.58
CA VAL A 615 -10.64 -17.49 -18.43
C VAL A 615 -11.72 -17.78 -19.48
N THR A 616 -12.61 -16.82 -19.74
CA THR A 616 -13.63 -16.93 -20.80
C THR A 616 -13.47 -15.84 -21.84
N ASN A 617 -13.26 -16.21 -23.10
CA ASN A 617 -12.94 -15.33 -24.22
C ASN A 617 -11.63 -14.54 -24.02
N ALA A 618 -10.75 -14.59 -25.02
CA ALA A 618 -9.54 -13.80 -25.04
C ALA A 618 -9.17 -13.38 -26.46
N THR A 619 -8.57 -12.19 -26.58
CA THR A 619 -8.04 -11.65 -27.84
C THR A 619 -6.59 -11.25 -27.65
N ILE A 620 -5.70 -11.72 -28.52
CA ILE A 620 -4.30 -11.32 -28.60
C ILE A 620 -4.09 -10.76 -30.00
N ARG A 621 -3.89 -9.44 -30.11
CA ARG A 621 -3.82 -8.73 -31.40
C ARG A 621 -2.57 -7.87 -31.48
N GLY A 622 -1.83 -7.98 -32.57
CA GLY A 622 -0.68 -7.10 -32.82
C GLY A 622 0.47 -7.31 -31.84
N CYS A 623 0.53 -8.47 -31.17
CA CYS A 623 1.45 -8.69 -30.06
C CYS A 623 2.76 -9.34 -30.49
N THR A 624 3.78 -9.22 -29.64
CA THR A 624 5.02 -10.01 -29.70
C THR A 624 5.21 -10.75 -28.38
N LEU A 625 5.23 -12.08 -28.42
CA LEU A 625 5.26 -12.93 -27.22
C LEU A 625 6.53 -13.78 -27.18
N GLY A 626 7.26 -13.68 -26.06
CA GLY A 626 8.59 -14.26 -25.90
C GLY A 626 8.63 -15.72 -25.41
N HIS A 627 9.67 -16.05 -24.64
CA HIS A 627 10.06 -17.43 -24.33
C HIS A 627 9.00 -18.27 -23.59
N GLN A 628 8.05 -17.63 -22.89
CA GLN A 628 6.94 -18.30 -22.22
C GLN A 628 5.68 -18.39 -23.10
N GLY A 629 5.60 -17.61 -24.19
CA GLY A 629 4.59 -17.68 -25.25
C GLY A 629 3.15 -17.64 -24.75
N ILE A 630 2.26 -18.36 -25.43
CA ILE A 630 0.84 -18.43 -25.04
C ILE A 630 0.64 -19.69 -24.19
N ASN A 631 0.16 -19.51 -22.94
CA ASN A 631 -0.34 -20.61 -22.11
C ASN A 631 -1.80 -20.32 -21.77
N ALA A 632 -2.69 -21.29 -22.01
CA ALA A 632 -4.11 -21.06 -21.86
C ALA A 632 -4.85 -22.23 -21.23
N ILE A 633 -5.84 -21.89 -20.43
CA ILE A 633 -6.97 -22.73 -20.08
C ILE A 633 -8.22 -21.88 -19.97
N GLY A 634 -9.36 -22.37 -20.47
CA GLY A 634 -10.56 -21.54 -20.47
C GLY A 634 -11.76 -22.07 -21.22
N HIS A 635 -12.60 -21.12 -21.62
CA HIS A 635 -13.87 -21.30 -22.30
C HIS A 635 -14.07 -20.22 -23.38
N GLY A 636 -14.91 -20.50 -24.38
CA GLY A 636 -15.34 -19.51 -25.37
C GLY A 636 -14.33 -19.30 -26.50
N LEU A 637 -14.24 -18.08 -27.03
CA LEU A 637 -13.44 -17.77 -28.21
C LEU A 637 -12.05 -17.24 -27.82
N LEU A 638 -10.99 -17.93 -28.24
CA LEU A 638 -9.63 -17.40 -28.23
C LEU A 638 -9.25 -16.93 -29.64
N THR A 639 -9.05 -15.63 -29.82
CA THR A 639 -8.56 -15.04 -31.07
C THR A 639 -7.12 -14.61 -30.92
N ILE A 640 -6.25 -15.06 -31.82
CA ILE A 640 -4.84 -14.66 -31.91
C ILE A 640 -4.65 -14.12 -33.33
N GLU A 641 -4.38 -12.82 -33.45
CA GLU A 641 -4.24 -12.21 -34.77
C GLU A 641 -3.07 -11.22 -34.85
N ASP A 642 -2.46 -11.15 -36.03
CA ASP A 642 -1.35 -10.23 -36.35
C ASP A 642 -0.22 -10.28 -35.28
N THR A 643 0.04 -11.48 -34.73
CA THR A 643 0.88 -11.68 -33.55
C THR A 643 2.09 -12.55 -33.86
N THR A 644 3.25 -12.22 -33.28
CA THR A 644 4.48 -13.01 -33.36
C THR A 644 4.71 -13.78 -32.06
N VAL A 645 4.98 -15.09 -32.14
CA VAL A 645 5.23 -15.95 -30.97
C VAL A 645 6.56 -16.67 -31.08
N TYR A 646 7.43 -16.45 -30.09
CA TYR A 646 8.77 -17.04 -29.99
C TYR A 646 8.82 -18.24 -29.04
N LYS A 647 8.23 -19.37 -29.43
CA LYS A 647 8.18 -20.58 -28.60
C LYS A 647 8.06 -21.84 -29.43
N THR A 648 8.55 -22.95 -28.86
CA THR A 648 8.41 -24.30 -29.44
C THR A 648 6.99 -24.66 -29.81
N ASN A 649 6.01 -24.35 -28.96
CA ASN A 649 4.61 -24.49 -29.29
C ASN A 649 4.07 -23.10 -29.59
N PHE A 650 3.28 -22.96 -30.67
CA PHE A 650 2.62 -21.67 -30.95
C PHE A 650 1.71 -21.26 -29.79
N MET A 651 0.92 -22.22 -29.27
CA MET A 651 0.25 -22.09 -27.98
C MET A 651 0.35 -23.38 -27.18
N SER A 652 0.26 -23.26 -25.86
CA SER A 652 0.19 -24.40 -24.95
C SER A 652 -1.12 -24.40 -24.17
N LEU A 653 -1.75 -25.57 -24.04
CA LEU A 653 -2.85 -25.76 -23.08
C LEU A 653 -2.27 -26.25 -21.74
N ARG A 654 -2.81 -25.73 -20.63
CA ARG A 654 -2.31 -26.03 -19.28
C ARG A 654 -2.67 -27.44 -18.83
N GLY A 655 -1.77 -28.39 -19.05
CA GLY A 655 -1.98 -29.80 -18.69
C GLY A 655 -2.08 -30.10 -17.19
N ASP A 656 -1.55 -29.22 -16.33
CA ASP A 656 -1.72 -29.30 -14.88
C ASP A 656 -3.17 -29.00 -14.42
N TYR A 657 -4.00 -28.51 -15.34
CA TYR A 657 -5.43 -28.28 -15.20
C TYR A 657 -6.21 -28.92 -16.36
N GLY A 658 -5.83 -30.11 -16.84
CA GLY A 658 -6.63 -30.85 -17.82
C GLY A 658 -6.45 -30.41 -19.28
N ALA A 659 -5.58 -29.44 -19.55
CA ALA A 659 -5.34 -28.91 -20.90
C ALA A 659 -6.64 -28.45 -21.59
N THR A 660 -7.49 -27.74 -20.84
CA THR A 660 -8.85 -27.41 -21.28
C THR A 660 -8.97 -26.07 -22.01
N TRP A 661 -9.64 -26.04 -23.16
CA TRP A 661 -10.27 -24.87 -23.74
C TRP A 661 -11.63 -25.27 -24.34
N ASN A 662 -12.73 -25.05 -23.62
CA ASN A 662 -14.06 -25.39 -24.11
C ASN A 662 -14.61 -24.27 -25.00
N GLY A 663 -14.37 -24.37 -26.30
CA GLY A 663 -14.80 -23.38 -27.29
C GLY A 663 -13.91 -23.39 -28.53
N ASP A 664 -13.76 -22.26 -29.19
CA ASP A 664 -13.07 -22.14 -30.48
C ASP A 664 -11.76 -21.36 -30.37
N VAL A 665 -10.79 -21.72 -31.23
CA VAL A 665 -9.52 -21.00 -31.38
C VAL A 665 -9.39 -20.50 -32.81
N VAL A 666 -9.05 -19.22 -32.96
CA VAL A 666 -8.78 -18.58 -34.25
C VAL A 666 -7.36 -18.02 -34.26
N VAL A 667 -6.58 -18.40 -35.28
CA VAL A 667 -5.22 -17.92 -35.53
C VAL A 667 -5.19 -17.25 -36.89
N LYS A 668 -4.90 -15.95 -36.93
CA LYS A 668 -4.97 -15.15 -38.16
C LYS A 668 -3.71 -14.31 -38.36
N ASN A 669 -3.09 -14.39 -39.54
CA ASN A 669 -1.92 -13.56 -39.91
C ASN A 669 -0.78 -13.56 -38.87
N CYS A 670 -0.57 -14.68 -38.19
CA CYS A 670 0.43 -14.77 -37.12
C CYS A 670 1.78 -15.25 -37.66
N THR A 671 2.85 -14.91 -36.93
CA THR A 671 4.20 -15.43 -37.17
C THR A 671 4.61 -16.32 -36.00
N TRP A 672 5.08 -17.52 -36.30
CA TRP A 672 5.55 -18.50 -35.32
C TRP A 672 7.04 -18.75 -35.54
N ILE A 673 7.82 -18.46 -34.51
CA ILE A 673 9.28 -18.60 -34.50
C ILE A 673 9.66 -19.56 -33.37
N PRO A 674 9.94 -20.84 -33.66
CA PRO A 674 10.26 -21.82 -32.63
C PRO A 674 11.56 -21.47 -31.87
N ASN A 675 11.45 -20.99 -30.64
CA ASN A 675 12.63 -20.68 -29.82
C ASN A 675 13.19 -21.93 -29.14
N ARG A 676 14.41 -22.34 -29.54
CA ARG A 676 15.20 -23.43 -28.92
C ARG A 676 16.70 -23.16 -29.03
N GLY A 677 17.46 -23.77 -28.11
CA GLY A 677 18.91 -23.82 -28.17
C GLY A 677 19.43 -24.62 -29.37
N ALA A 678 20.60 -24.26 -29.88
CA ALA A 678 21.24 -24.90 -31.02
C ALA A 678 21.36 -26.44 -30.83
N GLY A 679 20.94 -27.21 -31.84
CA GLY A 679 21.04 -28.68 -31.86
C GLY A 679 19.88 -29.45 -31.22
N SER A 680 18.84 -28.78 -30.71
CA SER A 680 17.58 -29.45 -30.31
C SER A 680 16.94 -30.14 -31.52
N LYS A 681 16.31 -31.30 -31.32
CA LYS A 681 15.63 -32.09 -32.37
C LYS A 681 14.18 -32.42 -32.01
N ASP A 682 13.55 -31.61 -31.17
CA ASP A 682 12.18 -31.89 -30.78
C ASP A 682 11.20 -31.46 -31.88
N ASP A 683 9.98 -31.98 -31.77
CA ASP A 683 8.88 -31.59 -32.63
C ASP A 683 8.30 -30.23 -32.22
N ASN A 684 7.81 -29.50 -33.22
CA ASN A 684 7.11 -28.24 -33.05
C ASN A 684 5.59 -28.48 -33.15
N HIS A 685 4.81 -27.83 -32.29
CA HIS A 685 3.36 -28.05 -32.22
C HIS A 685 2.59 -26.74 -32.33
N LEU A 686 1.50 -26.73 -33.09
CA LEU A 686 0.56 -25.60 -33.03
C LEU A 686 -0.03 -25.49 -31.61
N ILE A 687 -0.61 -26.58 -31.11
CA ILE A 687 -1.11 -26.68 -29.74
C ILE A 687 -0.36 -27.79 -29.00
N GLY A 688 0.36 -27.41 -27.95
CA GLY A 688 1.09 -28.36 -27.10
C GLY A 688 0.49 -28.49 -25.70
N ALA A 689 0.46 -29.71 -25.18
CA ALA A 689 0.21 -29.98 -23.77
C ALA A 689 0.83 -31.32 -23.34
N ASN A 690 0.87 -31.55 -22.03
CA ASN A 690 1.12 -32.83 -21.40
C ASN A 690 0.12 -32.97 -20.24
N CYS A 691 -0.86 -33.86 -20.39
CA CYS A 691 -2.01 -33.96 -19.53
C CYS A 691 -2.22 -35.43 -19.14
N TYR A 692 -2.39 -35.68 -17.84
CA TYR A 692 -2.84 -36.99 -17.36
C TYR A 692 -4.37 -36.98 -17.32
N VAL A 693 -5.02 -37.50 -18.36
CA VAL A 693 -6.48 -37.33 -18.55
C VAL A 693 -7.33 -38.14 -17.56
N ASN A 694 -6.72 -39.10 -16.86
CA ASN A 694 -7.38 -39.88 -15.81
C ASN A 694 -7.42 -39.17 -14.45
N HIS A 695 -6.87 -37.96 -14.32
CA HIS A 695 -6.95 -37.16 -13.09
C HIS A 695 -8.30 -36.45 -12.98
N ASP A 696 -8.84 -36.37 -11.76
CA ASP A 696 -10.03 -35.58 -11.47
C ASP A 696 -9.66 -34.09 -11.39
N PHE A 697 -9.92 -33.34 -12.45
CA PHE A 697 -9.72 -31.90 -12.43
C PHE A 697 -10.88 -31.14 -11.76
N GLY A 698 -11.97 -31.83 -11.41
CA GLY A 698 -13.19 -31.26 -10.86
C GLY A 698 -14.19 -30.76 -11.92
N TYR A 699 -13.94 -31.02 -13.20
CA TYR A 699 -14.79 -30.61 -14.32
C TYR A 699 -14.44 -31.43 -15.58
N GLU A 700 -15.37 -31.49 -16.54
CA GLU A 700 -15.13 -32.11 -17.83
C GLU A 700 -14.09 -31.31 -18.64
N CYS A 701 -13.15 -32.03 -19.24
CA CYS A 701 -12.04 -31.42 -19.97
C CYS A 701 -12.28 -31.42 -21.47
N TYR A 702 -11.90 -30.32 -22.12
CA TYR A 702 -12.18 -30.08 -23.53
C TYR A 702 -10.95 -29.52 -24.22
N MET A 703 -10.52 -30.07 -25.34
CA MET A 703 -9.70 -29.31 -26.30
C MET A 703 -10.59 -28.34 -27.08
N PRO A 704 -10.02 -27.31 -27.75
CA PRO A 704 -10.80 -26.46 -28.64
C PRO A 704 -11.61 -27.30 -29.63
N GLN A 705 -12.91 -27.04 -29.75
CA GLN A 705 -13.79 -27.80 -30.60
C GLN A 705 -13.46 -27.56 -32.07
N ASN A 706 -13.32 -26.29 -32.45
CA ASN A 706 -12.89 -25.88 -33.78
C ASN A 706 -11.65 -25.00 -33.71
N ILE A 707 -10.69 -25.26 -34.61
CA ILE A 707 -9.49 -24.44 -34.79
C ILE A 707 -9.47 -23.91 -36.21
N THR A 708 -9.42 -22.58 -36.34
CA THR A 708 -9.30 -21.91 -37.64
C THR A 708 -7.94 -21.24 -37.75
N ILE A 709 -7.21 -21.55 -38.81
CA ILE A 709 -5.89 -20.98 -39.11
C ILE A 709 -5.96 -20.32 -40.48
N ASP A 710 -5.63 -19.04 -40.56
CA ASP A 710 -5.54 -18.31 -41.82
C ASP A 710 -4.32 -17.39 -41.82
N GLY A 711 -3.35 -17.64 -42.71
CA GLY A 711 -2.18 -16.78 -42.84
C GLY A 711 -1.11 -16.98 -41.76
N LEU A 712 -1.03 -18.16 -41.14
CA LEU A 712 0.05 -18.49 -40.21
C LEU A 712 1.38 -18.71 -40.96
N LYS A 713 2.42 -18.00 -40.55
CA LYS A 713 3.79 -18.14 -41.07
C LYS A 713 4.68 -18.82 -40.04
N LEU A 714 5.30 -19.94 -40.42
CA LEU A 714 6.33 -20.61 -39.63
C LEU A 714 7.71 -20.21 -40.16
N GLU A 715 8.51 -19.55 -39.32
CA GLU A 715 9.85 -19.05 -39.67
C GLU A 715 10.97 -19.78 -38.93
N GLU A 716 12.15 -19.81 -39.54
CA GLU A 716 13.38 -20.32 -38.95
C GLU A 716 13.85 -19.41 -37.79
N PRO A 717 14.23 -19.98 -36.62
CA PRO A 717 14.79 -19.18 -35.54
C PRO A 717 16.19 -18.67 -35.88
N GLU A 718 16.52 -17.47 -35.41
CA GLU A 718 17.85 -16.87 -35.57
C GLU A 718 18.98 -17.72 -34.96
N THR A 719 18.65 -18.62 -34.01
CA THR A 719 19.60 -19.53 -33.37
C THR A 719 20.13 -20.63 -34.29
N GLY A 720 19.58 -20.78 -35.50
CA GLY A 720 19.92 -21.87 -36.43
C GLY A 720 19.45 -23.24 -35.95
N ALA A 721 18.47 -23.28 -35.03
CA ALA A 721 17.91 -24.53 -34.55
C ALA A 721 17.10 -25.25 -35.64
N THR A 722 17.48 -26.51 -35.92
CA THR A 722 16.71 -27.42 -36.78
C THR A 722 15.64 -28.15 -35.96
N TYR A 723 14.54 -28.61 -36.57
CA TYR A 723 13.54 -29.41 -35.87
C TYR A 723 13.07 -30.59 -36.75
N ASN A 724 12.52 -31.61 -36.10
CA ASN A 724 12.14 -32.86 -36.74
C ASN A 724 10.90 -32.68 -37.62
N GLU A 725 9.77 -32.42 -36.97
CA GLU A 725 8.45 -32.39 -37.60
C GLU A 725 7.60 -31.24 -37.04
N VAL A 726 6.55 -30.89 -37.78
CA VAL A 726 5.58 -29.86 -37.40
C VAL A 726 4.21 -30.54 -37.28
N TYR A 727 3.64 -30.50 -36.08
CA TYR A 727 2.37 -31.14 -35.76
C TYR A 727 1.30 -30.14 -35.34
N LEU A 728 0.03 -30.45 -35.61
CA LEU A 728 -1.08 -29.67 -35.05
C LEU A 728 -1.14 -29.84 -33.52
N PHE A 729 -0.96 -31.07 -33.04
CA PHE A 729 -1.04 -31.38 -31.62
C PHE A 729 0.18 -32.16 -31.14
N SER A 730 0.67 -31.85 -29.93
CA SER A 730 1.59 -32.74 -29.23
C SER A 730 0.92 -34.05 -28.80
N ASN A 731 1.70 -34.99 -28.27
CA ASN A 731 1.14 -36.13 -27.56
C ASN A 731 0.68 -35.68 -26.16
N PHE A 732 -0.63 -35.43 -26.01
CA PHE A 732 -1.20 -34.92 -24.76
C PHE A 732 -1.14 -35.96 -23.63
N ASP A 733 -1.60 -37.20 -23.88
CA ASP A 733 -1.45 -38.32 -22.95
C ASP A 733 -0.81 -39.52 -23.66
N LYS A 734 0.38 -39.91 -23.18
CA LYS A 734 1.17 -41.01 -23.75
C LYS A 734 0.49 -42.38 -23.63
N ASN A 735 -0.48 -42.53 -22.73
CA ASN A 735 -1.19 -43.78 -22.50
C ASN A 735 -2.43 -43.92 -23.40
N TRP A 736 -2.92 -42.82 -23.99
CA TRP A 736 -4.10 -42.82 -24.85
C TRP A 736 -3.78 -43.30 -26.27
N VAL A 737 -3.47 -44.59 -26.37
CA VAL A 737 -3.06 -45.24 -27.62
C VAL A 737 -3.96 -46.42 -28.03
N THR A 738 -4.99 -46.74 -27.23
CA THR A 738 -5.94 -47.84 -27.52
C THR A 738 -7.37 -47.49 -27.11
N GLU A 739 -8.34 -48.16 -27.73
CA GLU A 739 -9.76 -48.01 -27.41
C GLU A 739 -10.08 -48.52 -26.01
N SER A 740 -9.35 -49.54 -25.53
CA SER A 740 -9.48 -50.04 -24.16
C SER A 740 -9.09 -48.99 -23.14
N TYR A 741 -8.04 -48.20 -23.40
CA TYR A 741 -7.63 -47.11 -22.51
C TYR A 741 -8.68 -46.00 -22.50
N GLU A 742 -9.16 -45.58 -23.68
CA GLU A 742 -10.21 -44.57 -23.84
C GLU A 742 -11.50 -44.94 -23.08
N LYS A 743 -11.98 -46.19 -23.22
CA LYS A 743 -13.16 -46.68 -22.49
C LYS A 743 -12.94 -46.83 -20.98
N SER A 744 -11.68 -46.85 -20.52
CA SER A 744 -11.33 -46.98 -19.11
C SER A 744 -11.17 -45.64 -18.38
N MET A 745 -11.20 -44.52 -19.12
CA MET A 745 -11.05 -43.20 -18.52
C MET A 745 -12.19 -42.92 -17.53
N PRO A 746 -11.87 -42.58 -16.27
CA PRO A 746 -12.90 -42.32 -15.26
C PRO A 746 -13.59 -40.96 -15.45
N TYR A 747 -12.98 -40.03 -16.19
CA TYR A 747 -13.46 -38.67 -16.40
C TYR A 747 -13.61 -38.37 -17.90
N PRO A 748 -14.67 -37.68 -18.35
CA PRO A 748 -14.84 -37.30 -19.75
C PRO A 748 -13.74 -36.35 -20.25
N TYR A 749 -13.23 -36.63 -21.46
CA TYR A 749 -12.26 -35.79 -22.16
C TYR A 749 -12.63 -35.64 -23.63
N HIS A 750 -12.86 -34.41 -24.08
CA HIS A 750 -13.31 -34.12 -25.44
C HIS A 750 -12.15 -33.60 -26.30
N VAL A 751 -11.76 -34.36 -27.33
CA VAL A 751 -10.71 -33.97 -28.28
C VAL A 751 -11.27 -33.04 -29.36
N THR A 752 -10.42 -32.19 -29.94
CA THR A 752 -10.77 -31.31 -31.07
C THR A 752 -11.51 -32.06 -32.17
N LYS A 753 -12.54 -31.42 -32.74
CA LYS A 753 -13.31 -32.01 -33.85
C LYS A 753 -12.76 -31.56 -35.19
N ASN A 754 -12.61 -30.25 -35.39
CA ASN A 754 -12.32 -29.67 -36.70
C ASN A 754 -11.09 -28.76 -36.67
N VAL A 755 -10.24 -28.89 -37.68
CA VAL A 755 -9.16 -27.94 -37.98
C VAL A 755 -9.27 -27.48 -39.44
N SER A 756 -9.34 -26.16 -39.64
CA SER A 756 -9.37 -25.53 -40.96
C SER A 756 -8.12 -24.69 -41.14
N ILE A 757 -7.35 -24.95 -42.20
CA ILE A 757 -6.08 -24.28 -42.47
C ILE A 757 -6.12 -23.60 -43.83
N ARG A 758 -5.78 -22.32 -43.88
CA ARG A 758 -5.65 -21.51 -45.10
C ARG A 758 -4.37 -20.68 -45.05
N ASN A 759 -3.78 -20.48 -46.23
CA ASN A 759 -2.65 -19.57 -46.41
C ASN A 759 -1.47 -19.80 -45.44
N PHE A 760 -1.24 -21.06 -45.01
CA PHE A 760 -0.07 -21.41 -44.21
C PHE A 760 1.19 -21.33 -45.07
N THR A 761 2.24 -20.69 -44.54
CA THR A 761 3.55 -20.62 -45.21
C THR A 761 4.66 -21.06 -44.26
N SER A 762 5.68 -21.73 -44.81
CA SER A 762 6.84 -22.20 -44.05
C SER A 762 8.08 -22.06 -44.94
N ASN A 763 9.08 -21.29 -44.49
CA ASN A 763 10.39 -21.17 -45.17
C ASN A 763 11.33 -22.35 -44.86
N LEU A 764 10.75 -23.40 -44.31
CA LEU A 764 11.40 -24.41 -43.50
C LEU A 764 11.14 -25.83 -44.08
N GLY A 765 10.32 -25.91 -45.13
CA GLY A 765 10.13 -27.09 -45.98
C GLY A 765 9.36 -28.25 -45.33
N LYS A 766 8.77 -28.07 -44.15
CA LYS A 766 7.98 -29.11 -43.47
C LYS A 766 6.50 -29.03 -43.82
N LYS A 767 5.86 -30.19 -43.94
CA LYS A 767 4.39 -30.33 -44.05
C LYS A 767 3.77 -30.58 -42.67
N TRP A 768 2.51 -30.19 -42.49
CA TRP A 768 1.75 -30.48 -41.29
C TRP A 768 1.52 -31.99 -41.12
N LYS A 769 1.65 -32.45 -39.87
CA LYS A 769 1.12 -33.73 -39.40
C LYS A 769 0.09 -33.49 -38.29
N VAL A 770 -0.82 -34.43 -38.07
CA VAL A 770 -1.87 -34.23 -37.04
C VAL A 770 -1.26 -34.30 -35.63
N SER A 771 -0.70 -35.45 -35.27
CA SER A 771 -0.03 -35.66 -33.97
C SER A 771 0.89 -36.89 -34.06
N PRO A 772 1.95 -36.98 -33.25
CA PRO A 772 2.64 -38.25 -33.02
C PRO A 772 1.75 -39.29 -32.32
N ASN A 773 0.68 -38.89 -31.63
CA ASN A 773 -0.33 -39.82 -31.10
C ASN A 773 -1.51 -39.94 -32.07
N THR A 774 -1.37 -40.81 -33.06
CA THR A 774 -2.38 -40.98 -34.12
C THR A 774 -3.69 -41.57 -33.61
N PHE A 775 -3.70 -42.27 -32.46
CA PHE A 775 -4.92 -42.88 -31.92
C PHE A 775 -5.81 -41.84 -31.23
N MET A 776 -5.24 -41.01 -30.34
CA MET A 776 -5.99 -39.97 -29.65
C MET A 776 -6.67 -38.99 -30.63
N PHE A 777 -5.96 -38.64 -31.70
CA PHE A 777 -6.42 -37.66 -32.70
C PHE A 777 -7.00 -38.31 -33.98
N ARG A 778 -7.36 -39.60 -33.94
CA ARG A 778 -7.83 -40.36 -35.12
C ARG A 778 -9.13 -39.83 -35.76
N ASN A 779 -9.92 -39.08 -35.00
CA ASN A 779 -11.21 -38.54 -35.40
C ASN A 779 -11.19 -37.04 -35.69
N VAL A 780 -10.00 -36.40 -35.68
CA VAL A 780 -9.89 -34.98 -36.04
C VAL A 780 -10.06 -34.82 -37.54
N GLU A 781 -11.04 -34.02 -37.96
CA GLU A 781 -11.20 -33.63 -39.35
C GLU A 781 -10.32 -32.43 -39.66
N VAL A 782 -9.40 -32.59 -40.62
CA VAL A 782 -8.49 -31.52 -41.04
C VAL A 782 -8.74 -31.14 -42.49
N THR A 783 -8.95 -29.85 -42.74
CA THR A 783 -9.17 -29.30 -44.07
C THR A 783 -8.10 -28.25 -44.42
N GLY A 784 -7.70 -28.21 -45.69
CA GLY A 784 -6.74 -27.21 -46.19
C GLY A 784 -5.25 -27.49 -45.94
N ILE A 785 -4.90 -28.67 -45.42
CA ILE A 785 -3.56 -29.23 -45.63
C ILE A 785 -3.50 -29.71 -47.08
N GLY A 786 -2.74 -29.03 -47.94
CA GLY A 786 -2.49 -29.51 -49.31
C GLY A 786 -1.70 -30.83 -49.28
N ASP A 787 -2.06 -31.77 -50.17
CA ASP A 787 -1.37 -33.06 -50.34
C ASP A 787 0.15 -32.96 -50.54
#